data_AF-A0A8J7QAQ4-F1
#
_entry.id   AF-A0A8J7QAQ4-F1
#
_cell.length_a   1.000
_cell.length_b   1.000
_cell.length_c   1.000
_cell.angle_alpha   90.00
_cell.angle_beta   90.00
_cell.angle_gamma   90.00
#
_symmetry.space_group_name_H-M   'P 1'
#
loop_
_entity.id
_entity.type
_entity.pdbx_description
1 polymer ?
#
loop_
_entity_poly.entity_id
_entity_poly.type
_entity_poly.pdbx_seq_one_letter_code
_entity_poly.pdbx_strand_id
1 'polypeptide(L)'
;MSGKHDLLWHLPNQGPQEQQYADGKTFQIHGMTGEQHISHLAKYELRVTAKQEDLISDDFLGKVASFELLVGDELKLKKTFSGVITDFTKSDTCFGNTTCKEGVDCHYNYHLTIQPKLWFLTQRFNSRVFSYTNEEDLFKVIETVLKEHDVKFSRKRIDKKEEKSPEKGKKKEPEGQNRENDPKAGNSGKKVRAYHETRYVVQYRETDYAFISRLLEQEGVWFYFDHEDDTLVFCDDMGDIPWMGPHRTLSYCEDKSAYHKEGFEETLFDFHYTRAVGPNRFIINDYNYETADTDWQRHAYGNCSKHTPELTHYEHTRAYANKPKGGQKAMDATGTMLCETMMQEAMAASHMGRAVSTSRSLQAGHKFTLQDHWIKRFNGGWVVTSLVMSVHQRDYTVTVKALPMSEKFRPARKTPAAAIHGQQTATVTGPAGSDIYTDDLGRCKIHFHWDLDNKKDDKASMWVRVANGYAGKDYGIQWIPRVGHEVLVSFIDGNPSHPVINGRVYNQTNTPPIPAARKTQNIIKTIKDNHILFDDKDGAELLNLRAQKDMNALVLNNYTLTVGADATESIGGDRTVVVQKDQRIRVHGNGSLWINDDYNIEVEKGDRCATVKAGDDYTEVECGDKITTVGGTSIDTFKNGWEASVSGSDRFLDVYKDDIKWVGKDTYLKVDGANYTDIMGDYMINSSLFQVIADKEIRLEAPKIHICGIEELKLSSGSNQITLTPEEIKIEGIKVLSTSVGRNIVAGGLVMIN
;
A
#
# COMPACT_ATOMS: atom_id res chain seq x y z
N MET A 1 2.15 56.90 69.81
CA MET A 1 2.62 55.50 69.93
C MET A 1 1.41 54.67 70.33
N SER A 2 0.98 53.62 69.67
CA SER A 2 1.43 52.93 68.46
C SER A 2 0.21 52.12 68.02
N GLY A 3 -0.43 52.56 66.92
CA GLY A 3 -1.59 51.89 66.34
C GLY A 3 -1.16 50.58 65.69
N LYS A 4 -1.78 49.48 66.13
CA LYS A 4 -1.82 48.19 65.45
C LYS A 4 -2.82 48.24 64.30
N HIS A 5 -2.51 47.52 63.21
CA HIS A 5 -3.34 46.49 62.55
C HIS A 5 -3.15 46.38 61.01
N ASP A 6 -2.69 45.20 60.59
CA ASP A 6 -3.33 44.21 59.68
C ASP A 6 -3.35 44.33 58.14
N LEU A 7 -3.17 43.15 57.50
CA LEU A 7 -3.46 42.81 56.09
C LEU A 7 -4.73 41.93 56.08
N LEU A 8 -5.90 42.57 56.01
CA LEU A 8 -6.97 42.20 55.10
C LEU A 8 -6.99 43.33 54.09
N TRP A 9 -7.18 43.06 52.81
CA TRP A 9 -6.98 44.16 51.87
C TRP A 9 -8.20 45.08 51.76
N HIS A 10 -8.23 46.03 52.69
CA HIS A 10 -8.77 47.38 52.60
C HIS A 10 -7.77 48.36 53.27
N LEU A 11 -7.46 49.49 52.62
CA LEU A 11 -6.83 50.69 53.23
C LEU A 11 -7.56 51.92 52.66
N PRO A 12 -7.68 53.07 53.34
CA PRO A 12 -7.56 53.39 54.77
C PRO A 12 -8.91 53.89 55.36
N ASN A 13 -9.01 53.89 56.70
CA ASN A 13 -9.97 54.64 57.55
C ASN A 13 -11.19 53.96 58.20
N GLN A 14 -11.50 52.67 58.10
CA GLN A 14 -12.59 52.10 58.96
C GLN A 14 -12.31 50.67 59.44
N GLY A 15 -12.67 50.40 60.71
CA GLY A 15 -12.34 49.19 61.48
C GLY A 15 -13.12 47.91 61.13
N PRO A 16 -12.83 46.79 61.80
CA PRO A 16 -13.19 45.43 61.38
C PRO A 16 -14.66 45.08 61.64
N GLN A 17 -15.32 44.47 60.66
CA GLN A 17 -16.54 43.69 60.90
C GLN A 17 -16.19 42.19 60.87
N GLU A 18 -16.24 41.54 62.03
CA GLU A 18 -15.91 40.13 62.31
C GLU A 18 -16.82 39.09 61.62
N GLN A 19 -17.76 39.48 60.76
CA GLN A 19 -18.84 38.59 60.31
C GLN A 19 -18.54 37.73 59.05
N GLN A 20 -17.43 37.93 58.34
CA GLN A 20 -17.21 37.27 57.02
C GLN A 20 -16.38 35.98 57.01
N TYR A 21 -15.79 35.55 58.14
CA TYR A 21 -14.83 34.42 58.17
C TYR A 21 -15.34 33.18 58.94
N ALA A 22 -16.64 33.09 59.18
CA ALA A 22 -17.26 32.07 60.02
C ALA A 22 -17.83 30.86 59.23
N ASP A 23 -17.75 30.85 57.90
CA ASP A 23 -18.48 29.91 57.04
C ASP A 23 -17.72 28.61 56.70
N GLY A 24 -16.48 28.45 57.19
CA GLY A 24 -15.62 27.30 56.90
C GLY A 24 -15.16 27.20 55.44
N LYS A 25 -15.43 28.20 54.60
CA LYS A 25 -15.14 28.20 53.16
C LYS A 25 -14.26 29.37 52.70
N THR A 26 -14.07 30.35 53.57
CA THR A 26 -13.21 31.53 53.33
C THR A 26 -11.92 31.42 54.13
N PHE A 27 -10.78 31.69 53.48
CA PHE A 27 -9.45 31.64 54.10
C PHE A 27 -8.76 33.01 54.10
N GLN A 28 -7.95 33.29 55.12
CA GLN A 28 -7.05 34.45 55.12
C GLN A 28 -5.67 34.05 54.59
N ILE A 29 -5.22 34.68 53.50
CA ILE A 29 -3.91 34.42 52.90
C ILE A 29 -2.85 35.24 53.64
N HIS A 30 -1.80 34.58 54.14
CA HIS A 30 -0.68 35.25 54.82
C HIS A 30 0.68 35.03 54.14
N GLY A 31 0.73 34.20 53.09
CA GLY A 31 1.88 34.06 52.21
C GLY A 31 1.48 33.39 50.89
N MET A 32 2.21 33.69 49.82
CA MET A 32 1.98 33.09 48.51
C MET A 32 3.27 32.99 47.72
N THR A 33 3.46 31.88 47.02
CA THR A 33 4.38 31.77 45.88
C THR A 33 3.56 31.47 44.64
N GLY A 34 3.78 32.21 43.55
CA GLY A 34 3.09 31.99 42.29
C GLY A 34 4.08 31.88 41.13
N GLU A 35 3.83 30.96 40.23
CA GLU A 35 4.60 30.76 39.01
C GLU A 35 3.66 30.86 37.81
N GLN A 36 4.02 31.71 36.84
CA GLN A 36 3.30 31.87 35.60
C GLN A 36 4.25 31.84 34.42
N HIS A 37 3.88 31.11 33.39
CA HIS A 37 4.68 30.92 32.19
C HIS A 37 3.74 30.84 31.00
N ILE A 38 4.10 31.48 29.88
CA ILE A 38 3.39 31.20 28.63
C ILE A 38 3.65 29.75 28.22
N SER A 39 2.62 29.11 27.69
CA SER A 39 2.59 27.69 27.31
C SER A 39 2.87 26.70 28.44
N HIS A 40 2.69 27.07 29.71
CA HIS A 40 2.78 26.14 30.85
C HIS A 40 1.64 26.41 31.83
N LEU A 41 1.33 25.42 32.67
CA LEU A 41 0.35 25.55 33.74
C LEU A 41 0.85 26.55 34.79
N ALA A 42 0.03 27.56 35.10
CA ALA A 42 0.28 28.39 36.27
C ALA A 42 0.13 27.57 37.56
N LYS A 43 0.88 27.95 38.59
CA LYS A 43 0.82 27.31 39.91
C LYS A 43 0.89 28.37 41.00
N TYR A 44 -0.07 28.34 41.93
CA TYR A 44 -0.12 29.21 43.08
C TYR A 44 -0.15 28.38 44.35
N GLU A 45 0.88 28.54 45.18
CA GLU A 45 0.98 27.91 46.50
C GLU A 45 0.63 28.97 47.54
N LEU A 46 -0.52 28.78 48.20
CA LEU A 46 -1.05 29.70 49.19
C LEU A 46 -0.82 29.15 50.59
N ARG A 47 -0.31 30.00 51.49
CA ARG A 47 -0.33 29.77 52.93
C ARG A 47 -1.48 30.55 53.51
N VAL A 48 -2.44 29.85 54.07
CA VAL A 48 -3.72 30.40 54.48
C VAL A 48 -4.08 30.00 55.90
N THR A 49 -5.02 30.73 56.49
CA THR A 49 -5.56 30.44 57.82
C THR A 49 -7.09 30.40 57.81
N ALA A 50 -7.66 29.55 58.67
CA ALA A 50 -9.10 29.47 58.91
C ALA A 50 -9.41 29.27 60.39
N LYS A 51 -10.61 29.65 60.84
CA LYS A 51 -11.07 29.46 62.23
C LYS A 51 -11.40 28.00 62.57
N GLN A 52 -11.79 27.22 61.56
CA GLN A 52 -12.11 25.81 61.75
C GLN A 52 -10.83 24.98 61.86
N GLU A 53 -10.72 24.21 62.94
CA GLU A 53 -9.57 23.36 63.22
C GLU A 53 -9.37 22.26 62.20
N ASP A 54 -10.45 21.61 61.80
CA ASP A 54 -10.40 20.42 60.96
C ASP A 54 -11.31 20.60 59.75
N LEU A 55 -10.73 21.17 58.70
CA LEU A 55 -11.34 21.23 57.37
C LEU A 55 -11.04 19.92 56.63
N ILE A 56 -12.09 19.28 56.11
CA ILE A 56 -11.98 18.01 55.38
C ILE A 56 -11.51 18.29 53.95
N SER A 57 -10.37 17.72 53.55
CA SER A 57 -9.75 17.96 52.23
C SER A 57 -10.69 17.66 51.05
N ASP A 58 -11.54 16.64 51.18
CA ASP A 58 -12.48 16.21 50.13
C ASP A 58 -13.53 17.29 49.81
N ASP A 59 -13.76 18.23 50.74
CA ASP A 59 -14.65 19.36 50.51
C ASP A 59 -14.00 20.46 49.64
N PHE A 60 -12.70 20.38 49.34
CA PHE A 60 -11.96 21.41 48.62
C PHE A 60 -11.27 20.89 47.37
N LEU A 61 -10.68 19.69 47.43
CA LEU A 61 -9.93 19.11 46.31
C LEU A 61 -10.78 19.03 45.03
N GLY A 62 -10.20 19.48 43.91
CA GLY A 62 -10.84 19.52 42.60
C GLY A 62 -11.90 20.61 42.40
N LYS A 63 -12.26 21.37 43.45
CA LYS A 63 -13.19 22.50 43.33
C LYS A 63 -12.47 23.76 42.86
N VAL A 64 -13.22 24.62 42.19
CA VAL A 64 -12.74 25.95 41.78
C VAL A 64 -12.63 26.84 43.01
N ALA A 65 -11.50 27.52 43.15
CA ALA A 65 -11.22 28.54 44.14
C ALA A 65 -10.63 29.77 43.45
N SER A 66 -10.85 30.93 44.06
CA SER A 66 -10.32 32.20 43.57
C SER A 66 -9.70 33.01 44.70
N PHE A 67 -8.65 33.76 44.39
CA PHE A 67 -8.08 34.76 45.29
C PHE A 67 -7.85 36.08 44.56
N GLU A 68 -7.82 37.18 45.31
CA GLU A 68 -7.65 38.52 44.75
C GLU A 68 -6.33 39.12 45.24
N LEU A 69 -5.53 39.61 44.30
CA LEU A 69 -4.39 40.48 44.56
C LEU A 69 -4.79 41.89 44.19
N LEU A 70 -4.50 42.85 45.05
CA LEU A 70 -4.88 44.22 44.78
C LEU A 70 -3.70 45.01 44.18
N VAL A 71 -3.99 45.74 43.11
CA VAL A 71 -3.00 46.24 42.13
C VAL A 71 -3.19 47.73 41.82
N GLY A 72 -2.21 48.32 41.13
CA GLY A 72 -2.18 49.74 40.73
C GLY A 72 -1.57 50.67 41.79
N ASP A 73 -1.19 51.88 41.39
CA ASP A 73 -0.38 52.80 42.23
C ASP A 73 -1.06 53.18 43.55
N GLU A 74 -2.39 53.27 43.56
CA GLU A 74 -3.18 53.59 44.77
C GLU A 74 -3.82 52.39 45.42
N LEU A 75 -3.58 51.18 44.93
CA LEU A 75 -4.10 49.99 45.59
C LEU A 75 -5.63 50.02 45.68
N LYS A 76 -6.26 50.15 44.51
CA LYS A 76 -7.73 50.24 44.36
C LYS A 76 -8.30 49.24 43.36
N LEU A 77 -7.46 48.62 42.53
CA LEU A 77 -7.89 47.65 41.53
C LEU A 77 -7.72 46.23 42.08
N LYS A 78 -8.61 45.34 41.66
CA LYS A 78 -8.62 43.91 42.01
C LYS A 78 -8.15 43.10 40.82
N LYS A 79 -7.19 42.21 41.03
CA LYS A 79 -6.77 41.18 40.08
C LYS A 79 -7.14 39.82 40.65
N THR A 80 -8.08 39.15 40.01
CA THR A 80 -8.58 37.84 40.45
C THR A 80 -7.79 36.73 39.79
N PHE A 81 -7.45 35.71 40.57
CA PHE A 81 -6.85 34.47 40.11
C PHE A 81 -7.79 33.34 40.44
N SER A 82 -8.33 32.71 39.41
CA SER A 82 -9.22 31.55 39.53
C SER A 82 -8.51 30.27 39.07
N GLY A 83 -8.83 29.15 39.70
CA GLY A 83 -8.32 27.84 39.32
C GLY A 83 -8.92 26.74 40.21
N VAL A 84 -8.44 25.51 40.06
CA VAL A 84 -8.85 24.36 40.87
C VAL A 84 -7.84 24.10 41.99
N ILE A 85 -8.33 23.68 43.15
CA ILE A 85 -7.48 23.24 44.27
C ILE A 85 -6.95 21.84 43.93
N THR A 86 -5.64 21.72 43.68
CA THR A 86 -4.99 20.46 43.31
C THR A 86 -4.28 19.79 44.48
N ASP A 87 -3.95 20.55 45.52
CA ASP A 87 -3.34 20.06 46.76
C ASP A 87 -3.91 20.82 47.96
N PHE A 88 -4.16 20.10 49.05
CA PHE A 88 -4.69 20.63 50.31
C PHE A 88 -3.94 20.00 51.48
N THR A 89 -3.25 20.81 52.26
CA THR A 89 -2.48 20.35 53.42
C THR A 89 -2.89 21.13 54.67
N LYS A 90 -3.23 20.42 55.75
CA LYS A 90 -3.40 21.00 57.09
C LYS A 90 -2.06 20.97 57.83
N SER A 91 -1.64 22.09 58.42
CA SER A 91 -0.47 22.14 59.30
C SER A 91 -0.85 21.81 60.74
N ASP A 92 0.11 21.27 61.49
CA ASP A 92 0.05 21.05 62.94
C ASP A 92 0.19 22.34 63.77
N THR A 93 0.41 23.47 63.12
CA THR A 93 0.61 24.77 63.77
C THR A 93 -0.58 25.71 63.60
N CYS A 94 -0.78 26.57 64.59
CA CYS A 94 -1.69 27.71 64.51
C CYS A 94 -0.91 28.97 64.07
N PHE A 95 -1.61 29.96 63.52
CA PHE A 95 -1.00 31.21 63.09
C PHE A 95 -0.21 31.86 64.25
N GLY A 96 1.08 32.12 64.04
CA GLY A 96 1.99 32.58 65.09
C GLY A 96 2.78 31.49 65.81
N ASN A 97 2.83 30.25 65.30
CA ASN A 97 3.68 29.14 65.79
C ASN A 97 3.45 28.76 67.27
N THR A 98 2.23 28.91 67.78
CA THR A 98 1.85 28.46 69.11
C THR A 98 0.83 27.33 69.01
N THR A 99 0.95 26.31 69.84
CA THR A 99 -0.11 25.30 70.00
C THR A 99 -1.34 26.00 70.58
N CYS A 100 -2.44 25.97 69.83
CA CYS A 100 -3.74 26.43 70.27
C CYS A 100 -4.08 25.79 71.63
N LYS A 101 -4.27 26.59 72.67
CA LYS A 101 -4.77 26.12 73.98
C LYS A 101 -6.29 26.29 74.02
N GLU A 102 -7.00 25.41 74.73
CA GLU A 102 -8.45 25.53 74.95
C GLU A 102 -8.82 26.94 75.43
N GLY A 103 -9.77 27.58 74.73
CA GLY A 103 -10.31 28.89 75.07
C GLY A 103 -9.65 30.11 74.39
N VAL A 104 -8.70 29.91 73.49
CA VAL A 104 -8.09 31.00 72.68
C VAL A 104 -8.72 31.02 71.28
N ASP A 105 -9.09 32.22 70.77
CA ASP A 105 -9.54 32.38 69.38
C ASP A 105 -8.35 32.13 68.45
N CYS A 106 -8.31 30.94 67.87
CA CYS A 106 -7.17 30.45 67.11
C CYS A 106 -7.49 30.32 65.63
N HIS A 107 -6.51 30.69 64.82
CA HIS A 107 -6.54 30.52 63.37
C HIS A 107 -5.56 29.40 62.99
N TYR A 108 -6.06 28.35 62.33
CA TYR A 108 -5.31 27.16 61.97
C TYR A 108 -4.68 27.30 60.58
N ASN A 109 -3.44 26.86 60.40
CA ASN A 109 -2.70 27.02 59.15
C ASN A 109 -3.03 25.90 58.16
N TYR A 110 -3.26 26.28 56.90
CA TYR A 110 -3.44 25.37 55.77
C TYR A 110 -2.58 25.83 54.59
N HIS A 111 -2.12 24.88 53.78
CA HIS A 111 -1.47 25.16 52.50
C HIS A 111 -2.35 24.63 51.36
N LEU A 112 -2.56 25.48 50.35
CA LEU A 112 -3.38 25.16 49.18
C LEU A 112 -2.55 25.34 47.92
N THR A 113 -2.65 24.41 46.97
CA THR A 113 -2.15 24.62 45.61
C THR A 113 -3.33 24.87 44.67
N ILE A 114 -3.31 26.00 43.97
CA ILE A 114 -4.31 26.36 42.96
C ILE A 114 -3.63 26.36 41.58
N GLN A 115 -4.25 25.67 40.62
CA GLN A 115 -3.80 25.62 39.22
C GLN A 115 -4.97 25.79 38.26
N PRO A 116 -4.75 26.22 37.01
CA PRO A 116 -5.83 26.33 36.02
C PRO A 116 -6.58 25.01 35.82
N LYS A 117 -7.85 25.05 35.42
CA LYS A 117 -8.65 23.82 35.14
C LYS A 117 -7.98 22.89 34.11
N LEU A 118 -7.14 23.45 33.23
CA LEU A 118 -6.31 22.70 32.29
C LEU A 118 -5.43 21.62 32.97
N TRP A 119 -5.10 21.76 34.26
CA TRP A 119 -4.34 20.79 35.02
C TRP A 119 -4.99 19.39 35.04
N PHE A 120 -6.32 19.27 34.99
CA PHE A 120 -6.97 17.96 34.96
C PHE A 120 -6.55 17.09 33.76
N LEU A 121 -6.17 17.72 32.63
CA LEU A 121 -5.66 17.00 31.47
C LEU A 121 -4.32 16.31 31.73
N THR A 122 -3.60 16.69 32.79
CA THR A 122 -2.38 15.97 33.23
C THR A 122 -2.70 14.65 33.94
N GLN A 123 -3.94 14.48 34.40
CA GLN A 123 -4.39 13.32 35.17
C GLN A 123 -5.05 12.25 34.28
N ARG A 124 -5.48 12.61 33.05
CA ARG A 124 -6.09 11.67 32.10
C ARG A 124 -5.06 11.21 31.06
N PHE A 125 -4.89 9.90 30.96
CA PHE A 125 -3.98 9.24 30.04
C PHE A 125 -4.77 8.44 29.00
N ASN A 126 -4.40 8.54 27.72
CA ASN A 126 -5.20 7.92 26.66
C ASN A 126 -4.36 7.38 25.48
N SER A 127 -4.97 6.46 24.73
CA SER A 127 -4.50 5.95 23.44
C SER A 127 -5.67 5.94 22.47
N ARG A 128 -5.69 6.86 21.51
CA ARG A 128 -6.80 7.03 20.56
C ARG A 128 -6.34 7.63 19.24
N VAL A 129 -7.15 7.38 18.21
CA VAL A 129 -6.90 7.84 16.85
C VAL A 129 -7.87 8.97 16.51
N PHE A 130 -7.34 10.11 16.10
CA PHE A 130 -8.13 11.16 15.45
C PHE A 130 -7.97 11.01 13.95
N SER A 131 -9.01 10.46 13.30
CA SER A 131 -9.03 10.29 11.85
C SER A 131 -10.13 11.12 11.20
N TYR A 132 -9.79 11.77 10.09
CA TYR A 132 -10.67 12.65 9.34
C TYR A 132 -10.80 12.19 7.89
N THR A 133 -12.01 12.31 7.34
CA THR A 133 -12.28 11.97 5.93
C THR A 133 -11.59 12.94 4.97
N ASN A 134 -11.45 14.20 5.39
CA ASN A 134 -10.70 15.23 4.71
C ASN A 134 -9.53 15.68 5.59
N GLU A 135 -8.55 16.37 5.01
CA GLU A 135 -7.61 17.16 5.79
C GLU A 135 -8.35 18.20 6.63
N GLU A 136 -8.00 18.26 7.92
CA GLU A 136 -8.57 19.16 8.92
C GLU A 136 -7.42 19.83 9.68
N ASP A 137 -7.66 21.06 10.14
CA ASP A 137 -6.74 21.80 11.00
C ASP A 137 -6.53 21.05 12.32
N LEU A 138 -5.25 20.85 12.68
CA LEU A 138 -4.84 20.22 13.93
C LEU A 138 -5.47 20.87 15.17
N PHE A 139 -5.82 22.16 15.12
CA PHE A 139 -6.55 22.81 16.21
C PHE A 139 -7.90 22.18 16.54
N LYS A 140 -8.59 21.58 15.56
CA LYS A 140 -9.86 20.90 15.78
C LYS A 140 -9.70 19.72 16.75
N VAL A 141 -8.56 19.05 16.69
CA VAL A 141 -8.18 17.99 17.64
C VAL A 141 -8.06 18.58 19.04
N ILE A 142 -7.30 19.67 19.17
CA ILE A 142 -7.06 20.35 20.46
C ILE A 142 -8.39 20.80 21.08
N GLU A 143 -9.27 21.42 20.30
CA GLU A 143 -10.59 21.84 20.80
C GLU A 143 -11.45 20.68 21.28
N THR A 144 -11.39 19.54 20.60
CA THR A 144 -12.14 18.34 20.98
C THR A 144 -11.69 17.87 22.36
N VAL A 145 -10.38 17.79 22.58
CA VAL A 145 -9.79 17.41 23.88
C VAL A 145 -10.18 18.41 24.97
N LEU A 146 -10.11 19.72 24.70
CA LEU A 146 -10.46 20.74 25.69
C LEU A 146 -11.95 20.72 26.07
N LYS A 147 -12.84 20.48 25.09
CA LYS A 147 -14.29 20.40 25.31
C LYS A 147 -14.68 19.19 26.16
N GLU A 148 -13.97 18.06 26.04
CA GLU A 148 -14.17 16.88 26.91
C GLU A 148 -13.97 17.19 28.40
N HIS A 149 -13.19 18.22 28.73
CA HIS A 149 -12.89 18.64 30.10
C HIS A 149 -13.52 19.98 30.50
N ASP A 150 -14.42 20.52 29.67
CA ASP A 150 -15.09 21.81 29.91
C ASP A 150 -14.07 22.94 30.20
N VAL A 151 -12.95 22.94 29.48
CA VAL A 151 -11.95 24.01 29.54
C VAL A 151 -12.38 25.15 28.61
N LYS A 152 -12.51 26.36 29.16
CA LYS A 152 -12.78 27.55 28.37
C LYS A 152 -11.53 27.95 27.60
N PHE A 153 -11.70 28.24 26.31
CA PHE A 153 -10.60 28.74 25.50
C PHE A 153 -11.07 29.78 24.49
N SER A 154 -10.14 30.63 24.06
CA SER A 154 -10.33 31.58 22.98
C SER A 154 -9.10 31.60 22.07
N ARG A 155 -9.31 32.02 20.82
CA ARG A 155 -8.23 32.15 19.84
C ARG A 155 -8.03 33.63 19.53
N LYS A 156 -6.85 34.18 19.82
CA LYS A 156 -6.47 35.52 19.36
C LYS A 156 -5.63 35.38 18.09
N ARG A 157 -6.24 35.83 16.99
CA ARG A 157 -5.69 35.88 15.64
C ARG A 157 -5.41 34.51 14.98
N ILE A 158 -6.37 33.60 15.13
CA ILE A 158 -6.57 32.45 14.24
C ILE A 158 -8.01 32.57 13.73
N ASP A 159 -8.13 32.98 12.46
CA ASP A 159 -9.34 33.29 11.68
C ASP A 159 -10.24 34.47 12.10
N LYS A 160 -10.30 35.50 11.24
CA LYS A 160 -11.57 36.19 10.95
C LYS A 160 -12.07 35.74 9.58
N LYS A 161 -12.74 34.59 9.54
CA LYS A 161 -13.92 34.44 8.69
C LYS A 161 -15.10 34.34 9.65
N GLU A 162 -15.73 35.48 9.90
CA GLU A 162 -17.08 35.48 10.48
C GLU A 162 -17.98 34.68 9.53
N GLU A 163 -18.48 33.53 9.99
CA GLU A 163 -19.67 32.90 9.40
C GLU A 163 -20.81 33.90 9.49
N LYS A 164 -21.17 34.51 8.36
CA LYS A 164 -22.37 35.33 8.29
C LYS A 164 -23.59 34.44 8.49
N SER A 165 -24.28 34.64 9.60
CA SER A 165 -25.68 34.25 9.75
C SER A 165 -26.51 34.81 8.59
N PRO A 166 -27.54 34.09 8.09
CA PRO A 166 -28.29 34.52 6.92
C PRO A 166 -29.32 35.59 7.33
N GLU A 167 -28.97 36.87 7.20
CA GLU A 167 -29.96 37.94 7.20
C GLU A 167 -30.11 38.63 5.84
N LYS A 168 -31.38 38.73 5.47
CA LYS A 168 -31.96 39.24 4.23
C LYS A 168 -31.72 40.73 4.06
N GLY A 169 -31.64 41.19 2.80
CA GLY A 169 -32.16 42.51 2.43
C GLY A 169 -31.27 43.40 1.56
N LYS A 170 -31.48 43.28 0.24
CA LYS A 170 -31.40 44.32 -0.82
C LYS A 170 -30.79 45.70 -0.47
N LYS A 171 -29.82 46.15 -1.29
CA LYS A 171 -30.03 47.15 -2.37
C LYS A 171 -28.80 47.26 -3.28
N LYS A 172 -29.05 47.31 -4.60
CA LYS A 172 -28.12 47.62 -5.70
C LYS A 172 -28.11 49.12 -5.97
N GLU A 173 -26.97 49.65 -6.41
CA GLU A 173 -26.75 50.65 -7.50
C GLU A 173 -25.37 51.36 -7.33
N PRO A 174 -24.78 52.00 -8.36
CA PRO A 174 -24.36 51.43 -9.65
C PRO A 174 -22.87 51.70 -9.96
N GLU A 175 -22.39 51.09 -11.04
CA GLU A 175 -21.02 51.18 -11.58
C GLU A 175 -20.63 52.58 -12.07
N GLY A 176 -19.34 52.93 -11.90
CA GLY A 176 -18.76 54.13 -12.49
C GLY A 176 -17.24 54.27 -12.31
N GLN A 177 -16.53 54.00 -13.42
CA GLN A 177 -15.31 54.67 -13.91
C GLN A 177 -13.90 54.28 -13.40
N ASN A 178 -13.12 53.85 -14.40
CA ASN A 178 -11.66 53.71 -14.45
C ASN A 178 -10.90 55.00 -14.04
N ARG A 179 -9.87 54.84 -13.21
CA ARG A 179 -8.67 55.69 -13.23
C ARG A 179 -7.42 54.85 -12.97
N GLU A 180 -6.49 54.95 -13.90
CA GLU A 180 -5.12 54.44 -13.82
C GLU A 180 -4.24 55.28 -12.87
N ASN A 181 -3.23 54.60 -12.35
CA ASN A 181 -1.91 55.08 -11.89
C ASN A 181 -1.80 55.92 -10.61
N ASP A 182 -1.48 55.23 -9.50
CA ASP A 182 -0.59 55.75 -8.46
C ASP A 182 0.19 54.59 -7.79
N PRO A 183 1.53 54.50 -7.89
CA PRO A 183 2.31 53.43 -7.28
C PRO A 183 2.88 53.90 -5.94
N LYS A 184 2.12 53.77 -4.84
CA LYS A 184 2.62 53.83 -3.44
C LYS A 184 1.51 53.59 -2.41
N ALA A 185 1.23 52.33 -2.15
CA ALA A 185 0.82 51.84 -0.84
C ALA A 185 0.87 50.31 -0.91
N GLY A 186 1.90 49.71 -0.31
CA GLY A 186 1.93 48.28 -0.08
C GLY A 186 0.71 47.90 0.77
N ASN A 187 -0.31 47.35 0.13
CA ASN A 187 -1.43 46.74 0.79
C ASN A 187 -0.87 45.55 1.58
N SER A 188 -0.55 45.75 2.85
CA SER A 188 -0.16 44.69 3.78
C SER A 188 -1.42 43.90 4.12
N GLY A 189 -1.92 43.15 3.14
CA GLY A 189 -2.86 42.07 3.38
C GLY A 189 -2.24 41.18 4.45
N LYS A 190 -2.81 41.23 5.65
CA LYS A 190 -2.38 40.45 6.81
C LYS A 190 -2.32 38.99 6.38
N LYS A 191 -1.12 38.45 6.18
CA LYS A 191 -0.92 37.03 5.82
C LYS A 191 -1.58 36.18 6.91
N VAL A 192 -2.55 35.37 6.52
CA VAL A 192 -3.17 34.36 7.40
C VAL A 192 -2.14 33.25 7.60
N ARG A 193 -1.92 32.84 8.85
CA ARG A 193 -1.05 31.70 9.17
C ARG A 193 -1.71 30.42 8.66
N ALA A 194 -0.98 29.62 7.89
CA ALA A 194 -1.42 28.27 7.51
C ALA A 194 -0.99 27.29 8.61
N TYR A 195 -1.93 26.47 9.09
CA TYR A 195 -1.65 25.38 10.03
C TYR A 195 -1.43 24.07 9.30
N HIS A 196 -0.75 23.14 9.95
CA HIS A 196 -0.66 21.80 9.44
C HIS A 196 -2.05 21.16 9.37
N GLU A 197 -2.44 20.74 8.16
CA GLU A 197 -3.61 19.90 7.96
C GLU A 197 -3.20 18.43 7.98
N THR A 198 -3.91 17.64 8.79
CA THR A 198 -3.70 16.20 8.86
C THR A 198 -5.03 15.45 8.73
N ARG A 199 -4.96 14.24 8.18
CA ARG A 199 -6.09 13.28 8.20
C ARG A 199 -6.01 12.30 9.36
N TYR A 200 -4.87 12.29 10.05
CA TYR A 200 -4.52 11.24 10.98
C TYR A 200 -3.51 11.74 12.00
N VAL A 201 -3.94 11.82 13.25
CA VAL A 201 -3.05 12.07 14.39
C VAL A 201 -3.43 11.12 15.51
N VAL A 202 -2.41 10.59 16.17
CA VAL A 202 -2.59 9.61 17.23
C VAL A 202 -2.15 10.23 18.55
N GLN A 203 -3.01 10.12 19.56
CA GLN A 203 -2.62 10.23 20.97
C GLN A 203 -2.27 8.82 21.43
N TYR A 204 -1.04 8.57 21.87
CA TYR A 204 -0.64 7.21 22.26
C TYR A 204 0.16 7.21 23.56
N ARG A 205 -0.40 6.57 24.59
CA ARG A 205 0.21 6.46 25.92
C ARG A 205 0.79 7.80 26.39
N GLU A 206 -0.03 8.84 26.32
CA GLU A 206 0.32 10.18 26.79
C GLU A 206 -0.90 10.84 27.45
N THR A 207 -0.65 11.82 28.31
CA THR A 207 -1.74 12.56 28.95
C THR A 207 -2.43 13.48 27.93
N ASP A 208 -3.69 13.83 28.17
CA ASP A 208 -4.39 14.81 27.33
C ASP A 208 -3.62 16.14 27.27
N TYR A 209 -2.95 16.54 28.37
CA TYR A 209 -2.12 17.74 28.42
C TYR A 209 -0.87 17.60 27.56
N ALA A 210 -0.13 16.49 27.69
CA ALA A 210 1.06 16.26 26.87
C ALA A 210 0.71 16.23 25.38
N PHE A 211 -0.41 15.59 25.03
CA PHE A 211 -0.91 15.53 23.67
C PHE A 211 -1.17 16.93 23.09
N ILE A 212 -1.97 17.77 23.75
CA ILE A 212 -2.24 19.13 23.24
C ILE A 212 -0.96 19.98 23.24
N SER A 213 -0.10 19.85 24.25
CA SER A 213 1.12 20.65 24.37
C SER A 213 2.08 20.37 23.22
N ARG A 214 2.35 19.10 22.88
CA ARG A 214 3.25 18.79 21.76
C ARG A 214 2.69 19.24 20.41
N LEU A 215 1.36 19.21 20.22
CA LEU A 215 0.73 19.70 18.99
C LEU A 215 0.84 21.22 18.87
N LEU A 216 0.59 21.95 19.97
CA LEU A 216 0.78 23.41 20.03
C LEU A 216 2.24 23.80 19.83
N GLU A 217 3.17 23.06 20.44
CA GLU A 217 4.61 23.24 20.28
C GLU A 217 5.05 23.04 18.83
N GLN A 218 4.59 21.97 18.17
CA GLN A 218 4.86 21.68 16.76
C GLN A 218 4.32 22.78 15.84
N GLU A 219 3.10 23.26 16.07
CA GLU A 219 2.50 24.36 15.31
C GLU A 219 3.04 25.73 15.72
N GLY A 220 3.94 25.83 16.70
CA GLY A 220 4.45 27.12 17.18
C GLY A 220 3.35 28.04 17.73
N VAL A 221 2.33 27.46 18.33
CA VAL A 221 1.21 28.14 18.98
C VAL A 221 1.50 28.15 20.46
N TRP A 222 1.43 29.33 21.06
CA TRP A 222 1.59 29.48 22.50
C TRP A 222 0.27 29.88 23.14
N PHE A 223 0.18 29.72 24.45
CA PHE A 223 -1.01 30.11 25.20
C PHE A 223 -0.65 30.84 26.49
N TYR A 224 -1.62 31.59 27.01
CA TYR A 224 -1.60 32.12 28.36
C TYR A 224 -3.00 32.00 28.97
N PHE A 225 -3.11 32.27 30.27
CA PHE A 225 -4.39 32.25 30.97
C PHE A 225 -4.87 33.68 31.19
N ASP A 226 -6.12 33.92 30.80
CA ASP A 226 -6.89 35.04 31.33
C ASP A 226 -7.44 34.62 32.69
N HIS A 227 -6.95 35.24 33.76
CA HIS A 227 -7.16 34.76 35.12
C HIS A 227 -8.50 35.20 35.73
N GLU A 228 -9.17 36.19 35.13
CA GLU A 228 -10.48 36.65 35.60
C GLU A 228 -11.55 35.57 35.39
N ASP A 229 -11.50 34.83 34.29
CA ASP A 229 -12.49 33.83 33.90
C ASP A 229 -11.93 32.40 33.71
N ASP A 230 -10.64 32.21 33.97
CA ASP A 230 -9.84 30.99 33.74
C ASP A 230 -9.89 30.51 32.27
N THR A 231 -9.89 31.47 31.32
CA THR A 231 -9.90 31.17 29.89
C THR A 231 -8.48 30.99 29.34
N LEU A 232 -8.26 29.87 28.65
CA LEU A 232 -7.05 29.61 27.89
C LEU A 232 -7.03 30.41 26.58
N VAL A 233 -6.05 31.29 26.39
CA VAL A 233 -5.95 32.13 25.19
C VAL A 233 -4.83 31.64 24.28
N PHE A 234 -5.19 31.10 23.11
CA PHE A 234 -4.22 30.70 22.09
C PHE A 234 -3.75 31.89 21.26
N CYS A 235 -2.45 31.94 21.01
CA CYS A 235 -1.79 32.99 20.24
C CYS A 235 -0.71 32.42 19.33
N ASP A 236 -0.56 33.04 18.17
CA ASP A 236 0.37 32.66 17.12
C ASP A 236 1.24 33.85 16.66
N ASP A 237 0.94 35.05 17.16
CA ASP A 237 1.60 36.32 16.88
C ASP A 237 1.67 37.20 18.15
N MET A 238 2.65 38.10 18.19
CA MET A 238 2.89 38.99 19.35
C MET A 238 2.14 40.34 19.26
N GLY A 239 1.46 40.64 18.15
CA GLY A 239 0.87 41.97 17.91
C GLY A 239 -0.29 42.34 18.82
N ASP A 240 -1.17 41.37 19.12
CA ASP A 240 -2.44 41.60 19.83
C ASP A 240 -2.37 41.20 21.32
N ILE A 241 -1.17 41.22 21.88
CA ILE A 241 -0.92 40.89 23.29
C ILE A 241 -1.52 41.97 24.21
N PRO A 242 -2.25 41.58 25.28
CA PRO A 242 -2.84 42.51 26.24
C PRO A 242 -1.78 43.26 27.05
N TRP A 243 -2.13 44.47 27.51
CA TRP A 243 -1.29 45.23 28.45
C TRP A 243 -1.42 44.67 29.85
N MET A 244 -0.33 44.62 30.62
CA MET A 244 -0.29 44.12 32.01
C MET A 244 -1.31 44.75 32.95
N GLY A 245 -1.84 45.93 32.61
CA GLY A 245 -2.88 46.62 33.36
C GLY A 245 -3.08 48.04 32.82
N PRO A 246 -3.82 48.90 33.54
CA PRO A 246 -3.97 50.31 33.17
C PRO A 246 -2.64 51.06 33.21
N HIS A 247 -1.72 50.67 34.11
CA HIS A 247 -0.34 51.16 34.16
C HIS A 247 0.51 50.38 33.14
N ARG A 248 0.75 50.98 31.98
CA ARG A 248 1.41 50.35 30.81
C ARG A 248 2.94 50.47 30.81
N THR A 249 3.46 51.25 31.74
CA THR A 249 4.85 51.70 31.81
C THR A 249 5.42 51.32 33.16
N LEU A 250 6.65 50.82 33.16
CA LEU A 250 7.45 50.61 34.36
C LEU A 250 8.77 51.37 34.21
N SER A 251 9.06 52.24 35.17
CA SER A 251 10.35 52.92 35.24
C SER A 251 11.39 52.00 35.86
N TYR A 252 12.60 52.08 35.33
CA TYR A 252 13.75 51.39 35.88
C TYR A 252 14.36 52.21 37.02
N CYS A 253 14.65 51.55 38.16
CA CYS A 253 15.31 52.14 39.31
C CYS A 253 16.57 51.34 39.68
N GLU A 254 17.71 52.02 39.80
CA GLU A 254 18.98 51.41 40.23
C GLU A 254 19.05 51.22 41.76
N ASP A 255 18.40 52.09 42.52
CA ASP A 255 18.45 52.11 43.97
C ASP A 255 17.55 51.02 44.59
N LYS A 256 18.15 49.88 44.90
CA LYS A 256 17.48 48.75 45.56
C LYS A 256 16.98 49.08 46.98
N SER A 257 17.44 50.17 47.62
CA SER A 257 16.96 50.59 48.95
C SER A 257 15.59 51.28 48.92
N ALA A 258 15.08 51.60 47.72
CA ALA A 258 13.73 52.11 47.51
C ALA A 258 12.63 51.05 47.73
N TYR A 259 13.00 49.79 47.95
CA TYR A 259 12.12 48.62 48.13
C TYR A 259 10.98 48.79 49.14
N HIS A 260 11.15 49.69 50.13
CA HIS A 260 10.26 49.81 51.30
C HIS A 260 9.86 51.25 51.64
N LYS A 261 10.07 52.23 50.74
CA LYS A 261 9.63 53.62 51.00
C LYS A 261 8.14 53.77 50.69
N GLU A 262 7.37 54.28 51.65
CA GLU A 262 5.96 54.65 51.43
C GLU A 262 5.85 55.66 50.28
N GLY A 263 4.96 55.38 49.32
CA GLY A 263 4.68 56.26 48.18
C GLY A 263 5.53 56.07 46.93
N PHE A 264 6.32 54.99 46.83
CA PHE A 264 7.07 54.68 45.61
C PHE A 264 6.19 53.98 44.54
N GLU A 265 6.31 54.41 43.29
CA GLU A 265 5.63 53.82 42.14
C GLU A 265 6.16 52.39 41.87
N GLU A 266 5.31 51.53 41.27
CA GLU A 266 5.71 50.18 40.85
C GLU A 266 6.87 50.26 39.85
N THR A 267 8.04 49.68 40.17
CA THR A 267 9.28 49.85 39.36
C THR A 267 9.97 48.52 39.04
N LEU A 268 10.87 48.57 38.05
CA LEU A 268 11.77 47.48 37.68
C LEU A 268 13.19 47.77 38.18
N PHE A 269 13.86 46.74 38.67
CA PHE A 269 15.24 46.79 39.15
C PHE A 269 15.97 45.52 38.73
N ASP A 270 17.29 45.51 38.88
CA ASP A 270 18.13 44.34 38.61
C ASP A 270 17.94 43.76 37.19
N PHE A 271 17.85 44.65 36.20
CA PHE A 271 17.60 44.28 34.80
C PHE A 271 18.84 43.68 34.13
N HIS A 272 18.73 42.42 33.72
CA HIS A 272 19.73 41.66 32.99
C HIS A 272 19.23 41.36 31.59
N TYR A 273 20.04 41.65 30.57
CA TYR A 273 19.76 41.27 29.19
C TYR A 273 20.76 40.25 28.71
N THR A 274 20.27 39.09 28.30
CA THR A 274 21.09 37.98 27.81
C THR A 274 20.88 37.79 26.31
N ARG A 275 21.99 37.64 25.59
CA ARG A 275 22.03 37.07 24.24
C ARG A 275 22.90 35.82 24.22
N ALA A 276 22.41 34.72 23.66
CA ALA A 276 23.16 33.47 23.52
C ALA A 276 23.43 33.14 22.04
N VAL A 277 24.52 32.43 21.77
CA VAL A 277 24.79 31.88 20.43
C VAL A 277 23.89 30.67 20.21
N GLY A 278 23.27 30.57 19.03
CA GLY A 278 22.44 29.45 18.62
C GLY A 278 22.52 29.24 17.10
N PRO A 279 21.78 28.25 16.57
CA PRO A 279 21.70 28.01 15.13
C PRO A 279 21.20 29.25 14.38
N ASN A 280 21.74 29.48 13.18
CA ASN A 280 21.39 30.61 12.31
C ASN A 280 20.95 30.17 10.90
N ARG A 281 21.05 28.87 10.60
CA ARG A 281 20.49 28.25 9.40
C ARG A 281 19.60 27.08 9.83
N PHE A 282 18.36 27.07 9.36
CA PHE A 282 17.36 26.08 9.71
C PHE A 282 16.92 25.37 8.44
N ILE A 283 16.88 24.05 8.48
CA ILE A 283 16.55 23.21 7.34
C ILE A 283 15.56 22.14 7.82
N ILE A 284 14.43 22.04 7.14
CA ILE A 284 13.53 20.90 7.30
C ILE A 284 13.44 20.14 5.98
N ASN A 285 13.26 18.83 6.07
CA ASN A 285 12.98 17.97 4.93
C ASN A 285 11.93 16.92 5.30
N ASP A 286 11.29 16.31 4.30
CA ASP A 286 10.24 15.30 4.47
C ASP A 286 10.16 14.41 3.21
N TYR A 287 9.35 13.35 3.25
CA TYR A 287 9.10 12.44 2.14
C TYR A 287 7.63 12.00 2.09
N ASN A 288 6.96 12.30 0.96
CA ASN A 288 5.65 11.75 0.63
C ASN A 288 5.77 10.74 -0.51
N TYR A 289 5.32 9.50 -0.27
CA TYR A 289 5.31 8.46 -1.29
C TYR A 289 4.28 8.70 -2.41
N GLU A 290 3.25 9.51 -2.19
CA GLU A 290 2.30 9.90 -3.23
C GLU A 290 2.90 10.93 -4.21
N THR A 291 3.99 11.59 -3.83
CA THR A 291 4.72 12.58 -4.63
C THR A 291 6.23 12.39 -4.45
N ALA A 292 6.72 11.17 -4.67
CA ALA A 292 8.06 10.71 -4.28
C ALA A 292 9.22 11.53 -4.87
N ASP A 293 9.02 12.16 -6.03
CA ASP A 293 10.04 12.98 -6.71
C ASP A 293 10.02 14.48 -6.30
N THR A 294 9.15 14.87 -5.38
CA THR A 294 9.03 16.27 -4.95
C THR A 294 10.14 16.65 -3.97
N ASP A 295 10.78 17.81 -4.19
CA ASP A 295 11.72 18.39 -3.24
C ASP A 295 10.98 19.06 -2.07
N TRP A 296 11.04 18.40 -0.93
CA TRP A 296 10.41 18.84 0.30
C TRP A 296 11.30 19.75 1.14
N GLN A 297 12.56 19.98 0.77
CA GLN A 297 13.49 20.73 1.59
C GLN A 297 13.10 22.22 1.69
N ARG A 298 13.01 22.76 2.92
CA ARG A 298 12.75 24.19 3.16
C ARG A 298 13.79 24.78 4.09
N HIS A 299 14.08 26.06 3.89
CA HIS A 299 15.14 26.78 4.60
C HIS A 299 14.64 28.08 5.24
N ALA A 300 15.14 28.39 6.43
CA ALA A 300 14.99 29.68 7.08
C ALA A 300 16.34 30.14 7.65
N TYR A 301 16.53 31.46 7.73
CA TYR A 301 17.79 32.07 8.15
C TYR A 301 17.55 33.04 9.30
N GLY A 302 18.24 32.78 10.40
CA GLY A 302 18.15 33.61 11.57
C GLY A 302 19.17 34.74 11.62
N ASN A 303 18.79 35.87 12.23
CA ASN A 303 19.71 36.96 12.53
C ASN A 303 20.78 36.49 13.52
N CYS A 304 22.05 36.56 13.14
CA CYS A 304 23.19 36.22 14.00
C CYS A 304 24.24 37.34 14.03
N SER A 305 25.23 37.21 14.93
CA SER A 305 26.41 38.10 14.91
C SER A 305 27.25 37.82 13.66
N LYS A 306 27.95 38.84 13.17
CA LYS A 306 28.92 38.71 12.05
C LYS A 306 30.09 37.78 12.36
N HIS A 307 30.34 37.52 13.65
CA HIS A 307 31.38 36.60 14.12
C HIS A 307 30.87 35.18 14.37
N THR A 308 29.56 34.95 14.26
CA THR A 308 28.98 33.61 14.43
C THR A 308 29.16 32.85 13.11
N PRO A 309 29.81 31.67 13.11
CA PRO A 309 29.87 30.83 11.91
C PRO A 309 28.45 30.36 11.53
N GLU A 310 28.30 29.81 10.33
CA GLU A 310 27.05 29.14 9.98
C GLU A 310 26.88 27.90 10.86
N LEU A 311 25.81 27.88 11.66
CA LEU A 311 25.42 26.80 12.55
C LEU A 311 24.06 26.29 12.07
N THR A 312 24.08 25.14 11.39
CA THR A 312 22.88 24.55 10.78
C THR A 312 22.15 23.64 11.76
N HIS A 313 20.85 23.87 11.92
CA HIS A 313 19.90 22.93 12.51
C HIS A 313 19.10 22.26 11.40
N TYR A 314 19.27 20.95 11.25
CA TYR A 314 18.56 20.14 10.24
C TYR A 314 17.64 19.15 10.92
N GLU A 315 16.38 19.10 10.46
CA GLU A 315 15.38 18.14 10.93
C GLU A 315 14.70 17.45 9.75
N HIS A 316 14.76 16.11 9.70
CA HIS A 316 13.92 15.34 8.79
C HIS A 316 12.57 15.11 9.47
N THR A 317 11.59 15.94 9.14
CA THR A 317 10.23 15.86 9.68
C THR A 317 9.40 14.87 8.86
N ARG A 318 8.27 14.43 9.41
CA ARG A 318 7.19 13.75 8.66
C ARG A 318 5.86 14.49 8.75
N ALA A 319 5.96 15.80 8.90
CA ALA A 319 4.92 16.64 9.47
C ALA A 319 4.25 17.53 8.43
N TYR A 320 4.62 17.55 7.15
CA TYR A 320 3.94 18.41 6.18
C TYR A 320 3.90 17.86 4.75
N ALA A 321 4.50 16.71 4.49
CA ALA A 321 4.43 16.07 3.18
C ALA A 321 3.08 15.37 2.95
N ASN A 322 1.98 16.12 3.05
CA ASN A 322 0.63 15.72 2.63
C ASN A 322 0.27 16.46 1.33
N LYS A 323 -0.76 16.00 0.62
CA LYS A 323 -1.29 16.65 -0.59
C LYS A 323 -2.55 17.48 -0.25
N PRO A 324 -2.40 18.73 0.24
CA PRO A 324 -3.53 19.59 0.59
C PRO A 324 -4.35 20.00 -0.61
N LYS A 325 -5.60 20.40 -0.30
CA LYS A 325 -6.59 20.88 -1.27
C LYS A 325 -6.10 22.11 -2.09
N GLY A 326 -5.03 22.79 -1.68
CA GLY A 326 -4.42 23.94 -2.37
C GLY A 326 -3.22 23.62 -3.28
N GLY A 327 -2.83 22.34 -3.42
CA GLY A 327 -1.68 21.93 -4.24
C GLY A 327 -0.33 22.47 -3.73
N GLN A 328 0.69 22.41 -4.60
CA GLN A 328 2.10 22.69 -4.24
C GLN A 328 2.31 24.03 -3.51
N LYS A 329 1.56 25.07 -3.86
CA LYS A 329 1.69 26.40 -3.22
C LYS A 329 1.29 26.40 -1.74
N ALA A 330 0.24 25.69 -1.38
CA ALA A 330 -0.18 25.56 0.02
C ALA A 330 0.84 24.72 0.81
N MET A 331 1.41 23.69 0.16
CA MET A 331 2.44 22.81 0.71
C MET A 331 3.74 23.58 1.03
N ASP A 332 4.21 24.38 0.07
CA ASP A 332 5.41 25.21 0.23
C ASP A 332 5.25 26.23 1.36
N ALA A 333 4.04 26.79 1.52
CA ALA A 333 3.73 27.71 2.60
C ALA A 333 3.82 27.04 3.98
N THR A 334 3.22 25.85 4.16
CA THR A 334 3.27 25.13 5.44
C THR A 334 4.70 24.72 5.81
N GLY A 335 5.48 24.16 4.87
CA GLY A 335 6.87 23.81 5.13
C GLY A 335 7.74 25.04 5.46
N THR A 336 7.55 26.15 4.75
CA THR A 336 8.24 27.41 5.07
C THR A 336 7.88 27.90 6.47
N MET A 337 6.59 27.87 6.83
CA MET A 337 6.10 28.26 8.15
C MET A 337 6.67 27.42 9.30
N LEU A 338 6.77 26.10 9.14
CA LEU A 338 7.37 25.22 10.14
C LEU A 338 8.87 25.52 10.31
N CYS A 339 9.58 25.75 9.21
CA CYS A 339 11.00 26.13 9.24
C CYS A 339 11.22 27.49 9.91
N GLU A 340 10.37 28.48 9.62
CA GLU A 340 10.36 29.78 10.29
C GLU A 340 9.99 29.67 11.78
N THR A 341 9.10 28.74 12.14
CA THR A 341 8.71 28.46 13.52
C THR A 341 9.89 27.91 14.33
N MET A 342 10.62 26.94 13.76
CA MET A 342 11.84 26.38 14.35
C MET A 342 12.94 27.45 14.52
N MET A 343 13.07 28.35 13.53
CA MET A 343 13.97 29.49 13.62
C MET A 343 13.58 30.45 14.77
N GLN A 344 12.29 30.83 14.85
CA GLN A 344 11.78 31.74 15.87
C GLN A 344 11.85 31.14 17.28
N GLU A 345 11.66 29.82 17.43
CA GLU A 345 11.87 29.09 18.68
C GLU A 345 13.30 29.29 19.21
N ALA A 346 14.31 29.03 18.35
CA ALA A 346 15.71 29.21 18.71
C ALA A 346 16.07 30.68 18.98
N MET A 347 15.47 31.62 18.24
CA MET A 347 15.66 33.06 18.48
C MET A 347 15.09 33.52 19.81
N ALA A 348 13.88 33.08 20.17
CA ALA A 348 13.24 33.43 21.43
C ALA A 348 14.04 32.90 22.63
N ALA A 349 14.64 31.72 22.51
CA ALA A 349 15.52 31.17 23.55
C ALA A 349 16.85 31.93 23.70
N SER A 350 17.31 32.60 22.64
CA SER A 350 18.57 33.33 22.64
C SER A 350 18.46 34.78 23.07
N HIS A 351 17.27 35.38 23.17
CA HIS A 351 17.06 36.78 23.58
C HIS A 351 16.17 36.84 24.82
N MET A 352 16.70 37.29 25.95
CA MET A 352 15.92 37.30 27.19
C MET A 352 16.30 38.47 28.10
N GLY A 353 15.31 39.25 28.51
CA GLY A 353 15.39 40.16 29.64
C GLY A 353 14.98 39.43 30.92
N ARG A 354 15.70 39.64 32.02
CA ARG A 354 15.33 39.21 33.36
C ARG A 354 15.41 40.40 34.30
N ALA A 355 14.39 40.60 35.13
CA ALA A 355 14.38 41.68 36.10
C ALA A 355 13.62 41.27 37.36
N VAL A 356 13.78 42.04 38.42
CA VAL A 356 12.93 41.96 39.60
C VAL A 356 12.10 43.24 39.68
N SER A 357 10.86 43.13 40.15
CA SER A 357 9.92 44.23 40.22
C SER A 357 9.04 44.14 41.46
N THR A 358 8.49 45.28 41.87
CA THR A 358 7.40 45.40 42.85
C THR A 358 6.03 45.50 42.18
N SER A 359 5.96 45.48 40.84
CA SER A 359 4.70 45.63 40.12
C SER A 359 3.81 44.41 40.26
N ARG A 360 2.63 44.62 40.85
CA ARG A 360 1.59 43.58 41.01
C ARG A 360 0.75 43.39 39.76
N SER A 361 0.89 44.30 38.80
CA SER A 361 0.17 44.24 37.53
C SER A 361 0.81 43.23 36.54
N LEU A 362 2.10 42.90 36.68
CA LEU A 362 2.79 41.98 35.76
C LEU A 362 2.10 40.61 35.67
N GLN A 363 2.06 40.05 34.45
CA GLN A 363 1.45 38.75 34.14
C GLN A 363 2.14 38.11 32.95
N ALA A 364 2.29 36.77 32.95
CA ALA A 364 2.72 36.06 31.76
C ALA A 364 1.73 36.28 30.60
N GLY A 365 2.25 36.41 29.37
CA GLY A 365 1.43 36.67 28.18
C GLY A 365 0.91 38.11 28.08
N HIS A 366 1.46 39.05 28.86
CA HIS A 366 1.13 40.47 28.80
C HIS A 366 2.35 41.33 28.47
N LYS A 367 2.11 42.52 27.92
CA LYS A 367 3.16 43.48 27.53
C LYS A 367 3.23 44.70 28.44
N PHE A 368 4.42 45.30 28.48
CA PHE A 368 4.73 46.54 29.19
C PHE A 368 5.78 47.37 28.45
N THR A 369 5.91 48.64 28.81
CA THR A 369 6.96 49.54 28.31
C THR A 369 7.98 49.82 29.42
N LEU A 370 9.25 49.51 29.18
CA LEU A 370 10.35 49.89 30.06
C LEU A 370 10.80 51.32 29.75
N GLN A 371 10.96 52.14 30.78
CA GLN A 371 11.45 53.52 30.70
C GLN A 371 12.55 53.78 31.73
N ASP A 372 13.25 54.90 31.59
CA ASP A 372 14.30 55.38 32.51
C ASP A 372 15.51 54.45 32.72
N HIS A 373 15.67 53.42 31.88
CA HIS A 373 16.87 52.58 31.91
C HIS A 373 18.05 53.35 31.27
N TRP A 374 19.19 53.43 31.98
CA TRP A 374 20.36 54.20 31.52
C TRP A 374 20.91 53.71 30.17
N ILE A 375 20.88 52.40 29.90
CA ILE A 375 21.08 51.84 28.55
C ILE A 375 19.83 52.07 27.69
N LYS A 376 19.91 53.08 26.81
CA LYS A 376 18.79 53.54 25.96
C LYS A 376 18.07 52.44 25.18
N ARG A 377 18.80 51.45 24.65
CA ARG A 377 18.24 50.34 23.83
C ARG A 377 17.35 49.36 24.60
N PHE A 378 17.38 49.37 25.93
CA PHE A 378 16.52 48.50 26.74
C PHE A 378 15.15 49.15 27.01
N ASN A 379 15.05 50.47 26.89
CA ASN A 379 13.76 51.15 26.93
C ASN A 379 12.92 50.77 25.70
N GLY A 380 11.62 50.59 25.91
CA GLY A 380 10.69 50.15 24.87
C GLY A 380 9.81 48.99 25.30
N GLY A 381 9.19 48.33 24.33
CA GLY A 381 8.19 47.29 24.57
C GLY A 381 8.77 45.92 24.88
N TRP A 382 8.24 45.29 25.92
CA TRP A 382 8.59 43.95 26.39
C TRP A 382 7.34 43.10 26.60
N VAL A 383 7.46 41.80 26.38
CA VAL A 383 6.40 40.80 26.63
C VAL A 383 6.89 39.84 27.69
N VAL A 384 6.12 39.70 28.76
CA VAL A 384 6.43 38.78 29.86
C VAL A 384 6.21 37.34 29.40
N THR A 385 7.29 36.56 29.35
CA THR A 385 7.24 35.13 29.00
C THR A 385 7.06 34.26 30.23
N SER A 386 7.61 34.68 31.37
CA SER A 386 7.37 34.01 32.65
C SER A 386 7.62 34.93 33.82
N LEU A 387 7.01 34.64 34.96
CA LEU A 387 7.28 35.30 36.22
C LEU A 387 7.16 34.35 37.41
N VAL A 388 7.85 34.70 38.48
CA VAL A 388 7.72 34.08 39.80
C VAL A 388 7.43 35.18 40.79
N MET A 389 6.24 35.15 41.39
CA MET A 389 5.78 36.07 42.41
C MET A 389 5.97 35.46 43.79
N SER A 390 6.39 36.27 44.74
CA SER A 390 6.53 35.89 46.14
C SER A 390 5.92 36.97 47.01
N VAL A 391 5.02 36.55 47.88
CA VAL A 391 4.38 37.36 48.91
C VAL A 391 4.73 36.78 50.26
N HIS A 392 5.45 37.57 51.05
CA HIS A 392 5.74 37.26 52.43
C HIS A 392 5.29 38.42 53.31
N GLN A 393 4.28 38.20 54.15
CA GLN A 393 3.65 39.26 54.94
C GLN A 393 3.19 40.43 54.05
N ARG A 394 3.86 41.58 54.13
CA ARG A 394 3.57 42.81 53.36
C ARG A 394 4.43 43.00 52.12
N ASP A 395 5.47 42.19 51.95
CA ASP A 395 6.42 42.36 50.85
C ASP A 395 5.97 41.54 49.64
N TYR A 396 5.66 42.25 48.55
CA TYR A 396 5.41 41.66 47.24
C TYR A 396 6.64 41.86 46.35
N THR A 397 7.10 40.77 45.76
CA THR A 397 8.22 40.79 44.82
C THR A 397 7.90 39.87 43.65
N VAL A 398 8.30 40.27 42.45
CA VAL A 398 8.15 39.44 41.26
C VAL A 398 9.44 39.43 40.46
N THR A 399 9.95 38.24 40.17
CA THR A 399 11.03 38.05 39.21
C THR A 399 10.40 37.75 37.86
N VAL A 400 10.72 38.55 36.84
CA VAL A 400 10.14 38.45 35.51
C VAL A 400 11.19 38.09 34.47
N LYS A 401 10.83 37.24 33.51
CA LYS A 401 11.52 37.06 32.24
C LYS A 401 10.66 37.62 31.12
N ALA A 402 11.27 38.39 30.23
CA ALA A 402 10.56 39.05 29.15
C ALA A 402 11.34 39.00 27.83
N LEU A 403 10.60 38.90 26.74
CA LEU A 403 11.10 38.96 25.37
C LEU A 403 10.87 40.38 24.81
N PRO A 404 11.83 40.98 24.08
CA PRO A 404 11.58 42.24 23.38
C PRO A 404 10.42 42.11 22.39
N MET A 405 9.55 43.13 22.25
CA MET A 405 8.44 43.09 21.28
C MET A 405 8.88 42.98 19.81
N SER A 406 10.16 43.22 19.51
CA SER A 406 10.73 43.02 18.17
C SER A 406 10.89 41.55 17.78
N GLU A 407 10.96 40.65 18.77
CA GLU A 407 11.12 39.21 18.56
C GLU A 407 9.76 38.50 18.53
N LYS A 408 9.70 37.38 17.81
CA LYS A 408 8.52 36.50 17.81
C LYS A 408 8.73 35.39 18.82
N PHE A 409 7.76 35.16 19.69
CA PHE A 409 7.79 34.00 20.59
C PHE A 409 7.23 32.76 19.88
N ARG A 410 7.95 31.65 20.02
CA ARG A 410 7.47 30.30 19.77
C ARG A 410 7.81 29.44 20.98
N PRO A 411 6.88 28.56 21.43
CA PRO A 411 7.16 27.66 22.53
C PRO A 411 8.30 26.70 22.15
N ALA A 412 9.11 26.34 23.14
CA ALA A 412 10.13 25.31 22.96
C ALA A 412 9.46 23.93 22.84
N ARG A 413 9.93 23.08 21.92
CA ARG A 413 9.45 21.71 21.72
C ARG A 413 9.98 20.76 22.79
N LYS A 414 9.44 20.88 24.00
CA LYS A 414 9.88 20.14 25.20
C LYS A 414 9.03 18.91 25.48
N THR A 415 7.77 18.91 25.06
CA THR A 415 6.84 17.82 25.34
C THR A 415 7.19 16.65 24.42
N PRO A 416 7.62 15.50 24.96
CA PRO A 416 8.05 14.38 24.12
C PRO A 416 6.91 13.89 23.23
N ALA A 417 7.18 13.70 21.94
CA ALA A 417 6.24 13.03 21.06
C ALA A 417 6.11 11.54 21.46
N ALA A 418 4.88 11.03 21.48
CA ALA A 418 4.64 9.61 21.67
C ALA A 418 5.37 8.79 20.60
N ALA A 419 6.01 7.70 21.03
CA ALA A 419 6.74 6.79 20.14
C ALA A 419 6.39 5.33 20.42
N ILE A 420 6.24 4.55 19.34
CA ILE A 420 6.09 3.09 19.37
C ILE A 420 7.35 2.48 18.74
N HIS A 421 8.26 2.01 19.59
CA HIS A 421 9.53 1.42 19.15
C HIS A 421 9.42 -0.01 18.61
N GLY A 422 8.29 -0.68 18.86
CA GLY A 422 8.05 -2.07 18.47
C GLY A 422 7.03 -2.23 17.34
N GLN A 423 6.68 -3.48 17.05
CA GLN A 423 5.54 -3.81 16.22
C GLN A 423 4.30 -4.03 17.07
N GLN A 424 3.15 -3.72 16.49
CA GLN A 424 1.85 -4.04 17.08
C GLN A 424 1.01 -4.81 16.07
N THR A 425 0.02 -5.54 16.57
CA THR A 425 -1.00 -6.14 15.72
C THR A 425 -2.18 -5.19 15.56
N ALA A 426 -2.81 -5.25 14.39
CA ALA A 426 -4.05 -4.54 14.08
C ALA A 426 -4.94 -5.42 13.20
N THR A 427 -6.23 -5.11 13.14
CA THR A 427 -7.18 -5.81 12.27
C THR A 427 -7.44 -4.99 11.02
N VAL A 428 -7.36 -5.58 9.84
CA VAL A 428 -7.74 -4.92 8.58
C VAL A 428 -9.25 -4.68 8.55
N THR A 429 -9.66 -3.46 8.18
CA THR A 429 -11.06 -3.03 8.14
C THR A 429 -11.46 -2.55 6.74
N GLY A 430 -12.77 -2.40 6.53
CA GLY A 430 -13.36 -1.87 5.31
C GLY A 430 -14.87 -1.63 5.51
N PRO A 431 -15.58 -1.17 4.46
CA PRO A 431 -17.02 -1.01 4.50
C PRO A 431 -17.72 -2.35 4.80
N ALA A 432 -18.92 -2.26 5.38
CA ALA A 432 -19.71 -3.46 5.68
C ALA A 432 -19.91 -4.34 4.43
N GLY A 433 -19.64 -5.63 4.56
CA GLY A 433 -19.77 -6.63 3.49
C GLY A 433 -18.59 -6.71 2.50
N SER A 434 -17.57 -5.87 2.63
CA SER A 434 -16.36 -5.96 1.80
C SER A 434 -15.41 -7.05 2.30
N ASP A 435 -14.96 -7.92 1.39
CA ASP A 435 -13.89 -8.91 1.61
C ASP A 435 -12.51 -8.26 1.42
N ILE A 436 -12.34 -7.45 0.38
CA ILE A 436 -11.12 -6.70 0.07
C ILE A 436 -11.45 -5.22 0.01
N TYR A 437 -10.69 -4.39 0.73
CA TYR A 437 -10.81 -2.94 0.68
C TYR A 437 -9.42 -2.30 0.58
N THR A 438 -9.08 -1.86 -0.64
CA THR A 438 -7.76 -1.31 -0.99
C THR A 438 -7.92 -0.15 -1.97
N ASP A 439 -6.90 0.71 -2.04
CA ASP A 439 -6.79 1.73 -3.07
C ASP A 439 -5.73 1.40 -4.13
N ASP A 440 -5.50 2.33 -5.07
CA ASP A 440 -4.58 2.17 -6.22
C ASP A 440 -3.12 1.94 -5.82
N LEU A 441 -2.75 2.27 -4.57
CA LEU A 441 -1.40 2.04 -4.02
C LEU A 441 -1.31 0.72 -3.24
N GLY A 442 -2.37 -0.10 -3.24
CA GLY A 442 -2.41 -1.36 -2.51
C GLY A 442 -2.45 -1.18 -0.98
N ARG A 443 -2.92 -0.02 -0.50
CA ARG A 443 -2.99 0.31 0.94
C ARG A 443 -4.25 -0.29 1.56
N CYS A 444 -4.25 -0.46 2.89
CA CYS A 444 -5.42 -0.95 3.62
C CYS A 444 -5.83 0.01 4.75
N LYS A 445 -7.07 -0.13 5.22
CA LYS A 445 -7.52 0.44 6.49
C LYS A 445 -7.33 -0.58 7.61
N ILE A 446 -6.99 -0.09 8.79
CA ILE A 446 -6.76 -0.94 9.97
C ILE A 446 -7.45 -0.36 11.19
N HIS A 447 -7.72 -1.21 12.18
CA HIS A 447 -8.17 -0.81 13.50
C HIS A 447 -7.19 -1.38 14.55
N PHE A 448 -6.61 -0.50 15.35
CA PHE A 448 -5.70 -0.87 16.43
C PHE A 448 -6.48 -1.37 17.64
N HIS A 449 -5.92 -2.34 18.36
CA HIS A 449 -6.58 -2.94 19.52
C HIS A 449 -6.78 -1.97 20.70
N TRP A 450 -5.96 -0.92 20.78
CA TRP A 450 -6.06 0.12 21.79
C TRP A 450 -6.97 1.28 21.38
N ASP A 451 -7.46 1.33 20.13
CA ASP A 451 -8.39 2.37 19.71
C ASP A 451 -9.83 2.01 20.13
N LEU A 452 -10.29 2.67 21.18
CA LEU A 452 -11.62 2.45 21.77
C LEU A 452 -12.68 3.43 21.23
N ASP A 453 -12.26 4.52 20.60
CA ASP A 453 -13.14 5.61 20.20
C ASP A 453 -13.75 5.35 18.81
N ASN A 454 -12.96 4.81 17.87
CA ASN A 454 -13.42 4.56 16.52
C ASN A 454 -14.03 3.16 16.35
N LYS A 455 -15.02 3.08 15.45
CA LYS A 455 -15.60 1.81 15.01
C LYS A 455 -14.64 1.07 14.08
N LYS A 456 -14.78 -0.25 14.03
CA LYS A 456 -14.04 -1.14 13.12
C LYS A 456 -14.61 -1.09 11.68
N ASP A 457 -14.53 0.07 11.04
CA ASP A 457 -15.04 0.31 9.69
C ASP A 457 -13.99 1.01 8.78
N ASP A 458 -14.41 1.53 7.62
CA ASP A 458 -13.57 2.22 6.64
C ASP A 458 -13.02 3.58 7.12
N LYS A 459 -13.48 4.06 8.29
CA LYS A 459 -13.05 5.31 8.93
C LYS A 459 -12.13 5.09 10.13
N ALA A 460 -11.82 3.84 10.48
CA ALA A 460 -10.97 3.49 11.62
C ALA A 460 -9.55 4.07 11.55
N SER A 461 -8.99 4.24 10.34
CA SER A 461 -7.63 4.77 10.16
C SER A 461 -7.48 5.59 8.88
N MET A 462 -6.29 6.14 8.66
CA MET A 462 -5.84 6.52 7.31
C MET A 462 -5.54 5.28 6.45
N TRP A 463 -5.30 5.49 5.16
CA TRP A 463 -4.72 4.46 4.29
C TRP A 463 -3.29 4.11 4.73
N VAL A 464 -3.06 2.85 5.07
CA VAL A 464 -1.78 2.34 5.57
C VAL A 464 -1.09 1.51 4.49
N ARG A 465 0.17 1.84 4.18
CA ARG A 465 0.96 1.09 3.19
C ARG A 465 1.24 -0.33 3.66
N VAL A 466 1.24 -1.27 2.72
CA VAL A 466 1.59 -2.68 2.93
C VAL A 466 2.96 -2.93 2.32
N ALA A 467 3.91 -3.36 3.14
CA ALA A 467 5.21 -3.78 2.67
C ALA A 467 5.06 -5.07 1.85
N ASN A 468 5.71 -5.09 0.68
CA ASN A 468 5.79 -6.24 -0.20
C ASN A 468 7.24 -6.73 -0.23
N GLY A 469 7.45 -8.06 -0.29
CA GLY A 469 8.80 -8.66 -0.28
C GLY A 469 9.65 -8.31 -1.50
N TYR A 470 9.05 -7.84 -2.59
CA TYR A 470 9.73 -7.36 -3.79
C TYR A 470 8.82 -6.34 -4.50
N ALA A 471 9.28 -5.12 -4.73
CA ALA A 471 8.49 -4.05 -5.34
C ALA A 471 9.36 -3.09 -6.16
N GLY A 472 8.94 -2.79 -7.39
CA GLY A 472 9.54 -1.78 -8.25
C GLY A 472 8.53 -1.22 -9.25
N LYS A 473 9.00 -0.41 -10.21
CA LYS A 473 8.14 0.23 -11.21
C LYS A 473 7.53 -0.82 -12.14
N ASP A 474 6.25 -1.10 -11.97
CA ASP A 474 5.45 -2.07 -12.75
C ASP A 474 5.91 -3.55 -12.62
N TYR A 475 6.59 -3.92 -11.53
CA TYR A 475 6.94 -5.31 -11.22
C TYR A 475 7.02 -5.56 -9.69
N GLY A 476 6.83 -6.81 -9.26
CA GLY A 476 6.98 -7.19 -7.86
C GLY A 476 6.03 -8.31 -7.41
N ILE A 477 5.92 -8.49 -6.10
CA ILE A 477 4.96 -9.38 -5.44
C ILE A 477 3.88 -8.51 -4.83
N GLN A 478 2.60 -8.84 -5.03
CA GLN A 478 1.50 -8.12 -4.41
C GLN A 478 0.49 -9.11 -3.82
N TRP A 479 0.36 -9.09 -2.49
CA TRP A 479 -0.71 -9.77 -1.78
C TRP A 479 -1.46 -8.72 -0.99
N ILE A 480 -2.74 -8.50 -1.24
CA ILE A 480 -3.52 -7.50 -0.48
C ILE A 480 -4.08 -8.14 0.80
N PRO A 481 -3.86 -7.56 1.99
CA PRO A 481 -4.56 -7.96 3.20
C PRO A 481 -6.08 -7.82 3.02
N ARG A 482 -6.85 -8.79 3.52
CA ARG A 482 -8.32 -8.79 3.42
C ARG A 482 -8.94 -8.31 4.72
N VAL A 483 -10.18 -7.84 4.66
CA VAL A 483 -10.93 -7.41 5.84
C VAL A 483 -11.00 -8.57 6.85
N GLY A 484 -10.68 -8.28 8.11
CA GLY A 484 -10.59 -9.28 9.18
C GLY A 484 -9.23 -9.97 9.33
N HIS A 485 -8.27 -9.77 8.43
CA HIS A 485 -6.91 -10.25 8.62
C HIS A 485 -6.22 -9.52 9.78
N GLU A 486 -5.38 -10.25 10.53
CA GLU A 486 -4.48 -9.67 11.52
C GLU A 486 -3.12 -9.35 10.87
N VAL A 487 -2.69 -8.10 11.01
CA VAL A 487 -1.49 -7.56 10.39
C VAL A 487 -0.51 -7.06 11.44
N LEU A 488 0.79 -7.21 11.16
CA LEU A 488 1.86 -6.58 11.93
C LEU A 488 2.10 -5.17 11.39
N VAL A 489 2.10 -4.20 12.28
CA VAL A 489 2.24 -2.78 11.98
C VAL A 489 3.50 -2.25 12.66
N SER A 490 4.40 -1.71 11.85
CA SER A 490 5.53 -0.89 12.28
C SER A 490 5.21 0.60 12.11
N PHE A 491 5.98 1.44 12.79
CA PHE A 491 5.79 2.88 12.80
C PHE A 491 7.06 3.54 12.33
N ILE A 492 6.99 4.33 11.25
CA ILE A 492 8.20 4.95 10.69
C ILE A 492 8.75 5.98 11.68
N ASP A 493 10.03 5.91 11.99
CA ASP A 493 10.71 6.71 13.03
C ASP A 493 10.07 6.55 14.43
N GLY A 494 9.32 5.46 14.63
CA GLY A 494 8.53 5.21 15.84
C GLY A 494 7.27 6.07 15.95
N ASN A 495 6.93 6.91 14.97
CA ASN A 495 5.82 7.84 15.08
C ASN A 495 4.46 7.10 14.90
N PRO A 496 3.57 7.10 15.92
CA PRO A 496 2.27 6.43 15.88
C PRO A 496 1.35 6.88 14.73
N SER A 497 1.59 8.08 14.21
CA SER A 497 0.84 8.66 13.08
C SER A 497 1.34 8.20 11.70
N HIS A 498 2.44 7.43 11.62
CA HIS A 498 2.99 6.88 10.38
C HIS A 498 3.08 5.35 10.40
N PRO A 499 1.94 4.64 10.50
CA PRO A 499 1.91 3.20 10.44
C PRO A 499 2.28 2.66 9.05
N VAL A 500 2.90 1.48 9.02
CA VAL A 500 3.14 0.66 7.84
C VAL A 500 2.92 -0.80 8.22
N ILE A 501 2.09 -1.50 7.45
CA ILE A 501 1.92 -2.95 7.60
C ILE A 501 3.16 -3.63 7.02
N ASN A 502 3.84 -4.47 7.80
CA ASN A 502 5.05 -5.16 7.35
C ASN A 502 5.00 -6.69 7.51
N GLY A 503 3.88 -7.22 7.98
CA GLY A 503 3.70 -8.65 8.12
C GLY A 503 2.25 -9.04 8.41
N ARG A 504 2.02 -10.33 8.55
CA ARG A 504 0.72 -10.93 8.88
C ARG A 504 0.94 -12.09 9.82
N VAL A 505 -0.05 -12.33 10.66
CA VAL A 505 -0.04 -13.46 11.58
C VAL A 505 -1.38 -14.19 11.50
N TYR A 506 -1.32 -15.51 11.66
CA TYR A 506 -2.51 -16.32 11.84
C TYR A 506 -2.97 -16.25 13.30
N ASN A 507 -4.26 -16.48 13.54
CA ASN A 507 -4.88 -16.49 14.85
C ASN A 507 -5.98 -17.55 14.94
N GLN A 508 -6.78 -17.55 16.01
CA GLN A 508 -7.83 -18.56 16.23
C GLN A 508 -8.92 -18.54 15.15
N THR A 509 -9.20 -17.37 14.54
CA THR A 509 -10.20 -17.24 13.47
C THR A 509 -9.57 -17.52 12.11
N ASN A 510 -8.42 -16.93 11.84
CA ASN A 510 -7.65 -17.13 10.62
C ASN A 510 -6.52 -18.13 10.90
N THR A 511 -6.79 -19.42 10.79
CA THR A 511 -5.80 -20.48 11.08
C THR A 511 -4.82 -20.70 9.91
N PRO A 512 -3.59 -21.18 10.17
CA PRO A 512 -2.67 -21.58 9.10
C PRO A 512 -3.27 -22.66 8.18
N PRO A 513 -2.95 -22.66 6.87
CA PRO A 513 -3.53 -23.59 5.90
C PRO A 513 -3.07 -25.05 6.05
N ILE A 514 -1.89 -25.26 6.64
CA ILE A 514 -1.32 -26.59 6.87
C ILE A 514 -1.48 -26.95 8.35
N PRO A 515 -2.23 -28.01 8.69
CA PRO A 515 -2.33 -28.49 10.06
C PRO A 515 -1.03 -29.14 10.50
N ALA A 516 -0.77 -29.16 11.82
CA ALA A 516 0.45 -29.71 12.40
C ALA A 516 0.74 -31.18 12.01
N ALA A 517 -0.29 -31.97 11.67
CA ALA A 517 -0.12 -33.34 11.19
C ALA A 517 0.63 -33.44 9.85
N ARG A 518 0.69 -32.36 9.07
CA ARG A 518 1.35 -32.28 7.75
C ARG A 518 2.55 -31.33 7.78
N LYS A 519 3.35 -31.40 8.85
CA LYS A 519 4.46 -30.48 9.14
C LYS A 519 5.62 -30.44 8.13
N THR A 520 5.68 -31.39 7.20
CA THR A 520 6.65 -31.39 6.08
C THR A 520 6.17 -30.56 4.89
N GLN A 521 4.92 -30.06 4.92
CA GLN A 521 4.32 -29.29 3.83
C GLN A 521 4.56 -27.79 3.98
N ASN A 522 4.99 -27.16 2.89
CA ASN A 522 5.12 -25.72 2.69
C ASN A 522 4.20 -25.28 1.55
N ILE A 523 3.39 -24.23 1.74
CA ILE A 523 2.36 -23.87 0.76
C ILE A 523 2.22 -22.37 0.56
N ILE A 524 2.02 -21.95 -0.69
CA ILE A 524 1.44 -20.65 -1.06
C ILE A 524 0.04 -20.92 -1.58
N LYS A 525 -1.00 -20.54 -0.81
CA LYS A 525 -2.40 -20.89 -1.11
C LYS A 525 -3.30 -19.66 -1.11
N THR A 526 -4.18 -19.59 -2.11
CA THR A 526 -5.24 -18.60 -2.21
C THR A 526 -6.58 -19.13 -1.66
N ILE A 527 -7.51 -18.24 -1.32
CA ILE A 527 -8.81 -18.60 -0.73
C ILE A 527 -9.68 -19.50 -1.62
N LYS A 528 -9.48 -19.44 -2.95
CA LYS A 528 -10.17 -20.27 -3.93
C LYS A 528 -9.35 -21.51 -4.35
N ASP A 529 -8.36 -21.90 -3.55
CA ASP A 529 -7.60 -23.15 -3.73
C ASP A 529 -6.71 -23.22 -4.98
N ASN A 530 -6.19 -22.07 -5.45
CA ASN A 530 -4.98 -22.05 -6.26
C ASN A 530 -3.77 -22.12 -5.34
N HIS A 531 -2.84 -23.05 -5.59
CA HIS A 531 -1.65 -23.19 -4.75
C HIS A 531 -0.42 -23.76 -5.44
N ILE A 532 0.72 -23.47 -4.84
CA ILE A 532 1.99 -24.17 -5.01
C ILE A 532 2.31 -24.81 -3.66
N LEU A 533 2.44 -26.14 -3.65
CA LEU A 533 2.69 -26.95 -2.46
C LEU A 533 4.00 -27.73 -2.64
N PHE A 534 4.85 -27.68 -1.63
CA PHE A 534 6.06 -28.48 -1.50
C PHE A 534 5.89 -29.39 -0.29
N ASP A 535 6.15 -30.69 -0.43
CA ASP A 535 6.19 -31.66 0.68
C ASP A 535 7.59 -32.25 0.77
N ASP A 536 8.30 -31.98 1.87
CA ASP A 536 9.66 -32.45 2.13
C ASP A 536 9.68 -33.77 2.92
N LYS A 537 8.64 -34.60 2.74
CA LYS A 537 8.57 -35.91 3.38
C LYS A 537 9.54 -36.87 2.69
N ASP A 538 10.53 -37.35 3.45
CA ASP A 538 11.56 -38.28 2.98
C ASP A 538 10.97 -39.50 2.23
N GLY A 539 11.42 -39.69 0.98
CA GLY A 539 10.97 -40.76 0.09
C GLY A 539 9.55 -40.61 -0.46
N ALA A 540 8.90 -39.48 -0.19
CA ALA A 540 7.57 -39.12 -0.67
C ALA A 540 7.49 -37.62 -1.00
N GLU A 541 8.59 -37.05 -1.49
CA GLU A 541 8.71 -35.64 -1.82
C GLU A 541 7.73 -35.28 -2.94
N LEU A 542 7.10 -34.11 -2.83
CA LEU A 542 6.07 -33.68 -3.77
C LEU A 542 6.16 -32.19 -4.08
N LEU A 543 6.17 -31.85 -5.36
CA LEU A 543 5.79 -30.53 -5.86
C LEU A 543 4.40 -30.64 -6.49
N ASN A 544 3.41 -29.93 -5.93
CA ASN A 544 2.06 -29.88 -6.47
C ASN A 544 1.69 -28.45 -6.90
N LEU A 545 1.37 -28.30 -8.18
CA LEU A 545 0.84 -27.08 -8.77
C LEU A 545 -0.65 -27.29 -9.03
N ARG A 546 -1.49 -26.46 -8.42
CA ARG A 546 -2.95 -26.51 -8.61
C ARG A 546 -3.46 -25.17 -9.11
N ALA A 547 -4.10 -25.20 -10.29
CA ALA A 547 -4.95 -24.13 -10.79
C ALA A 547 -6.42 -24.54 -10.61
N GLN A 548 -7.22 -23.68 -9.96
CA GLN A 548 -8.64 -23.96 -9.71
C GLN A 548 -9.51 -23.85 -10.97
N LYS A 549 -9.02 -23.11 -11.99
CA LYS A 549 -9.74 -22.90 -13.25
C LYS A 549 -8.80 -23.08 -14.44
N ASP A 550 -8.20 -21.99 -14.93
CA ASP A 550 -7.34 -21.99 -16.11
C ASP A 550 -5.87 -21.95 -15.70
N MET A 551 -4.99 -22.68 -16.40
CA MET A 551 -3.53 -22.61 -16.26
C MET A 551 -2.90 -22.26 -17.61
N ASN A 552 -2.28 -21.08 -17.69
CA ASN A 552 -1.59 -20.62 -18.90
C ASN A 552 -0.08 -20.58 -18.66
N ALA A 553 0.69 -21.22 -19.54
CA ALA A 553 2.15 -21.16 -19.54
C ALA A 553 2.65 -20.55 -20.86
N LEU A 554 3.28 -19.39 -20.80
CA LEU A 554 3.91 -18.72 -21.94
C LEU A 554 5.43 -18.74 -21.76
N VAL A 555 6.13 -19.49 -22.61
CA VAL A 555 7.60 -19.57 -22.64
C VAL A 555 8.09 -18.96 -23.94
N LEU A 556 8.83 -17.85 -23.85
CA LEU A 556 9.24 -17.06 -25.03
C LEU A 556 10.49 -17.61 -25.75
N ASN A 557 11.13 -18.64 -25.19
CA ASN A 557 12.32 -19.25 -25.76
C ASN A 557 12.23 -20.78 -25.61
N ASN A 558 13.07 -21.39 -24.78
CA ASN A 558 13.14 -22.84 -24.63
C ASN A 558 12.35 -23.32 -23.41
N TYR A 559 11.55 -24.38 -23.60
CA TYR A 559 10.92 -25.15 -22.52
C TYR A 559 11.50 -26.57 -22.52
N THR A 560 12.04 -27.00 -21.39
CA THR A 560 12.62 -28.33 -21.21
C THR A 560 11.92 -29.05 -20.07
N LEU A 561 11.46 -30.28 -20.32
CA LEU A 561 10.89 -31.17 -19.31
C LEU A 561 11.70 -32.47 -19.29
N THR A 562 12.22 -32.82 -18.13
CA THR A 562 12.91 -34.10 -17.88
C THR A 562 12.23 -34.80 -16.71
N VAL A 563 11.79 -36.03 -16.94
CA VAL A 563 11.17 -36.88 -15.92
C VAL A 563 12.05 -38.11 -15.74
N GLY A 564 12.52 -38.37 -14.51
CA GLY A 564 13.48 -39.45 -14.23
C GLY A 564 12.87 -40.85 -14.17
N ALA A 565 11.55 -40.92 -13.98
CA ALA A 565 10.77 -42.15 -13.97
C ALA A 565 9.60 -42.00 -14.95
N ASP A 566 8.35 -42.11 -14.48
CA ASP A 566 7.16 -42.13 -15.32
C ASP A 566 6.52 -40.75 -15.47
N ALA A 567 6.02 -40.46 -16.67
CA ALA A 567 5.18 -39.29 -16.96
C ALA A 567 3.79 -39.75 -17.40
N THR A 568 2.74 -39.23 -16.76
CA THR A 568 1.35 -39.48 -17.13
C THR A 568 0.65 -38.16 -17.46
N GLU A 569 0.02 -38.08 -18.63
CA GLU A 569 -0.77 -36.93 -19.08
C GLU A 569 -2.21 -37.39 -19.31
N SER A 570 -3.18 -36.75 -18.65
CA SER A 570 -4.61 -37.06 -18.82
C SER A 570 -5.37 -35.77 -19.11
N ILE A 571 -6.05 -35.73 -20.25
CA ILE A 571 -6.81 -34.58 -20.73
C ILE A 571 -8.27 -35.02 -20.83
N GLY A 572 -9.14 -34.39 -20.04
CA GLY A 572 -10.58 -34.72 -20.03
C GLY A 572 -11.37 -34.12 -21.19
N GLY A 573 -10.79 -33.16 -21.92
CA GLY A 573 -11.34 -32.58 -23.14
C GLY A 573 -10.34 -32.72 -24.30
N ASP A 574 -10.21 -31.67 -25.11
CA ASP A 574 -9.37 -31.71 -26.30
C ASP A 574 -7.91 -31.37 -26.03
N ARG A 575 -7.00 -32.02 -26.78
CA ARG A 575 -5.57 -31.70 -26.81
C ARG A 575 -5.16 -31.32 -28.23
N THR A 576 -4.73 -30.07 -28.42
CA THR A 576 -4.18 -29.59 -29.68
C THR A 576 -2.69 -29.36 -29.55
N VAL A 577 -1.90 -29.92 -30.47
CA VAL A 577 -0.45 -29.73 -30.54
C VAL A 577 -0.10 -29.12 -31.89
N VAL A 578 0.49 -27.91 -31.88
CA VAL A 578 0.95 -27.23 -33.09
C VAL A 578 2.45 -27.01 -32.99
N VAL A 579 3.21 -27.67 -33.86
CA VAL A 579 4.66 -27.50 -33.98
C VAL A 579 4.96 -26.83 -35.31
N GLN A 580 5.51 -25.62 -35.28
CA GLN A 580 5.72 -24.79 -36.48
C GLN A 580 6.89 -25.25 -37.37
N LYS A 581 7.76 -26.09 -36.83
CA LYS A 581 8.93 -26.63 -37.54
C LYS A 581 8.95 -28.15 -37.36
N ASP A 582 10.00 -28.68 -36.75
CA ASP A 582 10.21 -30.11 -36.65
C ASP A 582 9.64 -30.67 -35.34
N GLN A 583 8.84 -31.71 -35.45
CA GLN A 583 8.50 -32.58 -34.32
C GLN A 583 9.27 -33.89 -34.46
N ARG A 584 10.03 -34.26 -33.43
CA ARG A 584 10.72 -35.55 -33.35
C ARG A 584 10.26 -36.31 -32.13
N ILE A 585 9.70 -37.49 -32.34
CA ILE A 585 9.33 -38.43 -31.27
C ILE A 585 10.26 -39.63 -31.37
N ARG A 586 10.96 -39.95 -30.28
CA ARG A 586 11.80 -41.13 -30.18
C ARG A 586 11.40 -41.95 -28.97
N VAL A 587 10.89 -43.15 -29.22
CA VAL A 587 10.57 -44.15 -28.20
C VAL A 587 11.65 -45.23 -28.25
N HIS A 588 12.32 -45.48 -27.13
CA HIS A 588 13.38 -46.49 -27.06
C HIS A 588 12.85 -47.92 -26.88
N GLY A 589 11.77 -48.06 -26.12
CA GLY A 589 11.03 -49.30 -25.96
C GLY A 589 9.83 -49.37 -26.92
N ASN A 590 8.69 -49.80 -26.39
CA ASN A 590 7.46 -49.96 -27.17
C ASN A 590 6.68 -48.65 -27.25
N GLY A 591 6.16 -48.34 -28.44
CA GLY A 591 5.16 -47.30 -28.64
C GLY A 591 3.82 -47.94 -29.00
N SER A 592 2.73 -47.43 -28.44
CA SER A 592 1.38 -47.91 -28.75
C SER A 592 0.44 -46.72 -28.85
N LEU A 593 -0.47 -46.78 -29.84
CA LEU A 593 -1.48 -45.76 -30.10
C LEU A 593 -2.81 -46.47 -30.27
N TRP A 594 -3.77 -46.14 -29.41
CA TRP A 594 -5.14 -46.63 -29.48
C TRP A 594 -6.07 -45.45 -29.78
N ILE A 595 -6.77 -45.52 -30.91
CA ILE A 595 -7.78 -44.55 -31.31
C ILE A 595 -9.09 -45.32 -31.46
N ASN A 596 -10.14 -44.85 -30.77
CA ASN A 596 -11.44 -45.53 -30.75
C ASN A 596 -12.32 -45.20 -31.97
N ASP A 597 -11.97 -44.15 -32.69
CA ASP A 597 -12.74 -43.58 -33.80
C ASP A 597 -11.77 -43.25 -34.95
N ASP A 598 -12.02 -42.20 -35.72
CA ASP A 598 -11.17 -41.81 -36.84
C ASP A 598 -9.73 -41.43 -36.46
N TYR A 599 -8.78 -41.90 -37.28
CA TYR A 599 -7.37 -41.47 -37.25
C TYR A 599 -6.91 -41.02 -38.65
N ASN A 600 -6.78 -39.71 -38.82
CA ASN A 600 -6.40 -39.10 -40.09
C ASN A 600 -4.94 -38.61 -40.06
N ILE A 601 -4.18 -38.97 -41.09
CA ILE A 601 -2.83 -38.43 -41.34
C ILE A 601 -2.81 -37.82 -42.74
N GLU A 602 -2.47 -36.53 -42.82
CA GLU A 602 -2.28 -35.81 -44.07
C GLU A 602 -0.83 -35.29 -44.15
N VAL A 603 -0.19 -35.48 -45.31
CA VAL A 603 1.12 -34.93 -45.63
C VAL A 603 0.94 -34.07 -46.88
N GLU A 604 0.81 -32.76 -46.70
CA GLU A 604 0.55 -31.82 -47.82
C GLU A 604 1.71 -31.77 -48.82
N LYS A 605 2.94 -31.93 -48.34
CA LYS A 605 4.15 -31.85 -49.15
C LYS A 605 5.27 -32.72 -48.59
N GLY A 606 5.99 -33.40 -49.49
CA GLY A 606 7.13 -34.25 -49.15
C GLY A 606 6.75 -35.73 -49.09
N ASP A 607 7.58 -36.51 -48.41
CA ASP A 607 7.49 -37.96 -48.42
C ASP A 607 6.95 -38.48 -47.09
N ARG A 608 6.07 -39.49 -47.15
CA ARG A 608 5.76 -40.36 -46.00
C ARG A 608 6.60 -41.62 -46.13
N CYS A 609 7.58 -41.81 -45.24
CA CYS A 609 8.47 -42.97 -45.25
C CYS A 609 8.28 -43.81 -43.98
N ALA A 610 8.15 -45.12 -44.15
CA ALA A 610 8.15 -46.10 -43.07
C ALA A 610 9.18 -47.19 -43.37
N THR A 611 9.93 -47.64 -42.36
CA THR A 611 10.93 -48.69 -42.51
C THR A 611 10.87 -49.66 -41.33
N VAL A 612 10.61 -50.93 -41.63
CA VAL A 612 10.76 -52.04 -40.69
C VAL A 612 12.06 -52.76 -41.02
N LYS A 613 13.05 -52.69 -40.12
CA LYS A 613 14.38 -53.31 -40.35
C LYS A 613 14.40 -54.81 -40.04
N ALA A 614 13.56 -55.24 -39.09
CA ALA A 614 13.44 -56.61 -38.63
C ALA A 614 12.05 -56.79 -38.01
N GLY A 615 11.48 -57.98 -38.17
CA GLY A 615 10.08 -58.26 -37.83
C GLY A 615 9.14 -58.03 -39.01
N ASP A 616 7.85 -58.04 -38.72
CA ASP A 616 6.77 -57.98 -39.71
C ASP A 616 6.10 -56.60 -39.73
N ASP A 617 5.64 -56.19 -40.91
CA ASP A 617 4.70 -55.07 -41.05
C ASP A 617 3.31 -55.67 -41.30
N TYR A 618 2.42 -55.52 -40.32
CA TYR A 618 1.10 -56.16 -40.32
C TYR A 618 0.00 -55.11 -40.42
N THR A 619 -0.92 -55.33 -41.37
CA THR A 619 -2.13 -54.52 -41.51
C THR A 619 -3.31 -55.47 -41.66
N GLU A 620 -4.29 -55.33 -40.77
CA GLU A 620 -5.55 -56.08 -40.80
C GLU A 620 -6.72 -55.11 -40.83
N VAL A 621 -7.69 -55.39 -41.71
CA VAL A 621 -8.99 -54.73 -41.76
C VAL A 621 -10.02 -55.82 -41.54
N GLU A 622 -10.46 -56.00 -40.30
CA GLU A 622 -11.41 -57.08 -39.94
C GLU A 622 -12.74 -56.94 -40.68
N CYS A 623 -13.19 -55.70 -40.90
CA CYS A 623 -14.38 -55.37 -41.67
C CYS A 623 -14.20 -54.08 -42.47
N GLY A 624 -14.74 -54.04 -43.69
CA GLY A 624 -14.66 -52.90 -44.59
C GLY A 624 -13.56 -53.05 -45.65
N ASP A 625 -13.25 -51.93 -46.31
CA ASP A 625 -12.40 -51.91 -47.49
C ASP A 625 -11.03 -51.29 -47.20
N LYS A 626 -9.97 -51.86 -47.78
CA LYS A 626 -8.68 -51.20 -47.95
C LYS A 626 -8.60 -50.62 -49.36
N ILE A 627 -8.71 -49.30 -49.46
CA ILE A 627 -8.62 -48.58 -50.75
C ILE A 627 -7.24 -47.94 -50.87
N THR A 628 -6.59 -48.11 -52.01
CA THR A 628 -5.31 -47.44 -52.32
C THR A 628 -5.42 -46.81 -53.70
N THR A 629 -5.22 -45.49 -53.78
CA THR A 629 -5.21 -44.74 -55.03
C THR A 629 -3.86 -44.07 -55.19
N VAL A 630 -3.17 -44.34 -56.30
CA VAL A 630 -1.85 -43.77 -56.61
C VAL A 630 -1.98 -42.97 -57.89
N GLY A 631 -1.80 -41.65 -57.82
CA GLY A 631 -1.84 -40.77 -59.00
C GLY A 631 -0.57 -40.87 -59.88
N GLY A 632 0.51 -41.42 -59.31
CA GLY A 632 1.76 -41.71 -60.00
C GLY A 632 2.00 -43.22 -60.16
N THR A 633 3.25 -43.64 -60.06
CA THR A 633 3.63 -45.05 -60.17
C THR A 633 3.66 -45.73 -58.79
N SER A 634 3.01 -46.89 -58.68
CA SER A 634 3.25 -47.83 -57.56
C SER A 634 4.29 -48.85 -57.98
N ILE A 635 5.30 -49.12 -57.13
CA ILE A 635 6.34 -50.12 -57.37
C ILE A 635 6.42 -51.03 -56.15
N ASP A 636 6.02 -52.29 -56.33
CA ASP A 636 6.18 -53.33 -55.32
C ASP A 636 7.34 -54.26 -55.73
N THR A 637 8.32 -54.43 -54.85
CA THR A 637 9.48 -55.30 -55.09
C THR A 637 9.60 -56.32 -53.97
N PHE A 638 9.41 -57.59 -54.30
CA PHE A 638 9.53 -58.70 -53.37
C PHE A 638 10.85 -59.45 -53.65
N LYS A 639 11.70 -59.60 -52.63
CA LYS A 639 12.98 -60.34 -52.76
C LYS A 639 12.81 -61.86 -52.70
N ASN A 640 11.74 -62.31 -52.06
CA ASN A 640 11.40 -63.72 -51.90
C ASN A 640 10.12 -64.03 -52.69
N GLY A 641 9.05 -64.44 -52.00
CA GLY A 641 7.75 -64.68 -52.60
C GLY A 641 6.81 -63.49 -52.51
N TRP A 642 5.80 -63.50 -53.37
CA TRP A 642 4.58 -62.72 -53.26
C TRP A 642 3.41 -63.67 -53.44
N GLU A 643 2.45 -63.65 -52.51
CA GLU A 643 1.24 -64.45 -52.57
C GLU A 643 0.03 -63.52 -52.44
N ALA A 644 -0.94 -63.70 -53.34
CA ALA A 644 -2.21 -63.01 -53.29
C ALA A 644 -3.33 -64.03 -53.50
N SER A 645 -4.29 -64.06 -52.58
CA SER A 645 -5.43 -64.97 -52.61
C SER A 645 -6.72 -64.18 -52.48
N VAL A 646 -7.71 -64.50 -53.30
CA VAL A 646 -9.08 -63.97 -53.25
C VAL A 646 -10.01 -65.17 -53.12
N SER A 647 -10.63 -65.34 -51.95
CA SER A 647 -11.39 -66.55 -51.61
C SER A 647 -12.91 -66.39 -51.72
N GLY A 648 -13.42 -65.15 -51.65
CA GLY A 648 -14.86 -64.88 -51.56
C GLY A 648 -15.48 -64.13 -52.74
N SER A 649 -14.70 -63.74 -53.75
CA SER A 649 -15.17 -62.90 -54.86
C SER A 649 -14.21 -62.92 -56.07
N ASP A 650 -14.50 -62.07 -57.05
CA ASP A 650 -13.76 -61.91 -58.29
C ASP A 650 -12.50 -61.04 -58.12
N ARG A 651 -11.51 -61.27 -58.98
CA ARG A 651 -10.36 -60.37 -59.19
C ARG A 651 -10.51 -59.68 -60.53
N PHE A 652 -10.60 -58.36 -60.52
CA PHE A 652 -10.57 -57.53 -61.73
C PHE A 652 -9.19 -56.89 -61.94
N LEU A 653 -8.75 -56.80 -63.19
CA LEU A 653 -7.54 -56.08 -63.60
C LEU A 653 -7.82 -55.38 -64.92
N ASP A 654 -8.02 -54.07 -64.87
CA ASP A 654 -8.21 -53.24 -66.06
C ASP A 654 -6.90 -52.52 -66.41
N VAL A 655 -6.39 -52.74 -67.62
CA VAL A 655 -5.16 -52.11 -68.13
C VAL A 655 -5.48 -51.41 -69.45
N TYR A 656 -5.34 -50.09 -69.46
CA TYR A 656 -5.70 -49.25 -70.62
C TYR A 656 -4.61 -49.15 -71.69
N LYS A 657 -3.37 -49.49 -71.34
CA LYS A 657 -2.22 -49.53 -72.25
C LYS A 657 -1.66 -50.95 -72.25
N ASP A 658 -0.40 -51.12 -71.87
CA ASP A 658 0.28 -52.40 -71.95
C ASP A 658 0.26 -53.11 -70.59
N ASP A 659 -0.18 -54.38 -70.57
CA ASP A 659 0.06 -55.32 -69.48
C ASP A 659 1.25 -56.21 -69.87
N ILE A 660 2.42 -55.93 -69.30
CA ILE A 660 3.67 -56.65 -69.61
C ILE A 660 3.98 -57.63 -68.48
N LYS A 661 3.97 -58.92 -68.80
CA LYS A 661 4.34 -60.00 -67.88
C LYS A 661 5.62 -60.67 -68.33
N TRP A 662 6.66 -60.59 -67.51
CA TRP A 662 7.92 -61.28 -67.72
C TRP A 662 8.09 -62.38 -66.67
N VAL A 663 8.24 -63.63 -67.11
CA VAL A 663 8.43 -64.77 -66.22
C VAL A 663 9.73 -65.48 -66.60
N GLY A 664 10.68 -65.53 -65.66
CA GLY A 664 12.03 -66.04 -65.93
C GLY A 664 12.15 -67.57 -65.98
N LYS A 665 11.10 -68.29 -65.57
CA LYS A 665 10.99 -69.75 -65.64
C LYS A 665 9.62 -70.13 -66.19
N ASP A 666 8.79 -70.79 -65.39
CA ASP A 666 7.51 -71.33 -65.82
C ASP A 666 6.35 -70.44 -65.39
N THR A 667 5.34 -70.33 -66.25
CA THR A 667 4.02 -69.81 -65.89
C THR A 667 3.03 -70.96 -65.91
N TYR A 668 2.23 -71.10 -64.85
CA TYR A 668 1.14 -72.07 -64.78
C TYR A 668 -0.19 -71.34 -64.67
N LEU A 669 -1.11 -71.64 -65.59
CA LEU A 669 -2.50 -71.19 -65.53
C LEU A 669 -3.38 -72.42 -65.44
N LYS A 670 -4.10 -72.55 -64.32
CA LYS A 670 -5.14 -73.57 -64.13
C LYS A 670 -6.48 -72.87 -64.02
N VAL A 671 -7.44 -73.31 -64.84
CA VAL A 671 -8.82 -72.82 -64.82
C VAL A 671 -9.71 -74.06 -64.74
N ASP A 672 -10.49 -74.18 -63.67
CA ASP A 672 -11.43 -75.31 -63.51
C ASP A 672 -12.68 -75.14 -64.38
N GLY A 673 -13.00 -73.88 -64.74
CA GLY A 673 -14.05 -73.52 -65.69
C GLY A 673 -13.51 -73.24 -67.10
N ALA A 674 -14.19 -72.35 -67.83
CA ALA A 674 -13.75 -71.90 -69.15
C ALA A 674 -12.70 -70.78 -69.06
N ASN A 675 -11.69 -70.82 -69.93
CA ASN A 675 -10.76 -69.72 -70.16
C ASN A 675 -11.07 -69.07 -71.51
N TYR A 676 -11.37 -67.76 -71.52
CA TYR A 676 -11.64 -67.00 -72.73
C TYR A 676 -10.53 -65.99 -72.97
N THR A 677 -10.05 -65.93 -74.21
CA THR A 677 -9.10 -64.93 -74.68
C THR A 677 -9.69 -64.28 -75.91
N ASP A 678 -10.10 -63.02 -75.79
CA ASP A 678 -10.61 -62.22 -76.89
C ASP A 678 -9.56 -61.17 -77.29
N ILE A 679 -9.17 -61.15 -78.56
CA ILE A 679 -8.09 -60.31 -79.07
C ILE A 679 -8.56 -59.70 -80.38
N MET A 680 -8.76 -58.38 -80.37
CA MET A 680 -9.19 -57.61 -81.53
C MET A 680 -8.04 -57.31 -82.51
N GLY A 681 -6.80 -57.37 -82.01
CA GLY A 681 -5.58 -57.20 -82.80
C GLY A 681 -4.88 -58.52 -83.12
N ASP A 682 -3.57 -58.47 -83.28
CA ASP A 682 -2.77 -59.66 -83.56
C ASP A 682 -2.54 -60.49 -82.29
N TYR A 683 -2.71 -61.80 -82.41
CA TYR A 683 -2.27 -62.75 -81.41
C TYR A 683 -1.07 -63.54 -81.92
N MET A 684 0.09 -63.33 -81.30
CA MET A 684 1.34 -63.98 -81.69
C MET A 684 1.86 -64.85 -80.55
N ILE A 685 2.15 -66.10 -80.85
CA ILE A 685 2.87 -67.02 -79.96
C ILE A 685 4.20 -67.36 -80.63
N ASN A 686 5.29 -67.09 -79.94
CA ASN A 686 6.62 -67.51 -80.36
C ASN A 686 7.18 -68.45 -79.29
N SER A 687 7.36 -69.72 -79.65
CA SER A 687 7.84 -70.77 -78.75
C SER A 687 8.69 -71.76 -79.52
N SER A 688 9.69 -72.36 -78.88
CA SER A 688 10.43 -73.49 -79.45
C SER A 688 9.53 -74.70 -79.73
N LEU A 689 8.50 -74.89 -78.89
CA LEU A 689 7.50 -75.93 -79.03
C LEU A 689 6.15 -75.37 -78.61
N PHE A 690 5.20 -75.34 -79.55
CA PHE A 690 3.80 -75.03 -79.29
C PHE A 690 2.99 -76.32 -79.40
N GLN A 691 2.33 -76.73 -78.32
CA GLN A 691 1.46 -77.90 -78.29
C GLN A 691 0.07 -77.50 -77.82
N VAL A 692 -0.94 -77.86 -78.61
CA VAL A 692 -2.35 -77.75 -78.22
C VAL A 692 -2.89 -79.17 -78.13
N ILE A 693 -3.34 -79.54 -76.93
CA ILE A 693 -3.93 -80.86 -76.65
C ILE A 693 -5.33 -80.59 -76.12
N ALA A 694 -6.34 -81.17 -76.76
CA ALA A 694 -7.72 -81.09 -76.32
C ALA A 694 -8.35 -82.48 -76.33
N ASP A 695 -9.15 -82.79 -75.32
CA ASP A 695 -9.79 -84.12 -75.18
C ASP A 695 -10.93 -84.36 -76.18
N LYS A 696 -11.46 -83.29 -76.78
CA LYS A 696 -12.62 -83.37 -77.69
C LYS A 696 -12.29 -82.88 -79.09
N GLU A 697 -12.07 -81.57 -79.26
CA GLU A 697 -11.91 -80.94 -80.57
C GLU A 697 -10.98 -79.74 -80.45
N ILE A 698 -10.15 -79.56 -81.48
CA ILE A 698 -9.47 -78.29 -81.77
C ILE A 698 -10.10 -77.76 -83.04
N ARG A 699 -10.71 -76.57 -82.98
CA ARG A 699 -11.35 -75.92 -84.11
C ARG A 699 -10.64 -74.63 -84.46
N LEU A 700 -10.22 -74.50 -85.71
CA LEU A 700 -9.65 -73.28 -86.27
C LEU A 700 -10.62 -72.77 -87.32
N GLU A 701 -11.13 -71.55 -87.15
CA GLU A 701 -12.14 -70.97 -88.03
C GLU A 701 -11.80 -69.51 -88.32
N ALA A 702 -11.52 -69.21 -89.59
CA ALA A 702 -11.27 -67.86 -90.09
C ALA A 702 -11.55 -67.82 -91.60
N PRO A 703 -11.83 -66.65 -92.20
CA PRO A 703 -11.98 -66.52 -93.65
C PRO A 703 -10.75 -67.00 -94.43
N LYS A 704 -9.56 -66.92 -93.81
CA LYS A 704 -8.31 -67.46 -94.33
C LYS A 704 -7.52 -68.07 -93.17
N ILE A 705 -7.11 -69.31 -93.35
CA ILE A 705 -6.20 -70.01 -92.43
C ILE A 705 -4.95 -70.35 -93.24
N HIS A 706 -3.81 -69.81 -92.82
CA HIS A 706 -2.51 -70.14 -93.39
C HIS A 706 -1.73 -70.94 -92.35
N ILE A 707 -1.37 -72.17 -92.71
CA ILE A 707 -0.51 -73.03 -91.90
C ILE A 707 0.73 -73.32 -92.75
N CYS A 708 1.90 -72.93 -92.25
CA CYS A 708 3.16 -73.08 -92.95
C CYS A 708 4.16 -73.76 -92.02
N GLY A 709 4.78 -74.84 -92.50
CA GLY A 709 6.00 -75.39 -91.93
C GLY A 709 7.20 -74.90 -92.75
N ILE A 710 8.32 -74.60 -92.10
CA ILE A 710 9.55 -74.17 -92.79
C ILE A 710 10.32 -75.39 -93.33
N GLU A 711 10.50 -76.41 -92.48
CA GLU A 711 11.14 -77.68 -92.86
C GLU A 711 10.12 -78.75 -93.21
N GLU A 712 9.07 -78.84 -92.40
CA GLU A 712 8.04 -79.86 -92.54
C GLU A 712 6.70 -79.33 -92.00
N LEU A 713 5.62 -79.55 -92.74
CA LEU A 713 4.26 -79.49 -92.22
C LEU A 713 3.67 -80.89 -92.25
N LYS A 714 3.41 -81.45 -91.07
CA LYS A 714 2.92 -82.80 -90.90
C LYS A 714 1.55 -82.80 -90.23
N LEU A 715 0.57 -83.38 -90.93
CA LEU A 715 -0.78 -83.59 -90.43
C LEU A 715 -0.98 -85.10 -90.27
N SER A 716 -1.17 -85.56 -89.04
CA SER A 716 -1.35 -86.98 -88.74
C SER A 716 -2.70 -87.25 -88.09
N SER A 717 -3.33 -88.34 -88.49
CA SER A 717 -4.54 -88.87 -87.87
C SER A 717 -4.38 -90.38 -87.71
N GLY A 718 -4.07 -90.84 -86.49
CA GLY A 718 -3.66 -92.22 -86.24
C GLY A 718 -2.39 -92.59 -87.02
N SER A 719 -2.45 -93.68 -87.79
CA SER A 719 -1.35 -94.14 -88.66
C SER A 719 -1.27 -93.40 -90.01
N ASN A 720 -2.20 -92.51 -90.30
CA ASN A 720 -2.28 -91.83 -91.60
C ASN A 720 -1.62 -90.45 -91.52
N GLN A 721 -0.92 -90.07 -92.58
CA GLN A 721 -0.11 -88.87 -92.56
C GLN A 721 -0.10 -88.15 -93.90
N ILE A 722 -0.17 -86.83 -93.84
CA ILE A 722 0.16 -85.92 -94.93
C ILE A 722 1.35 -85.09 -94.48
N THR A 723 2.43 -85.14 -95.24
CA THR A 723 3.66 -84.40 -94.99
C THR A 723 3.93 -83.50 -96.17
N LEU A 724 4.17 -82.23 -95.91
CA LEU A 724 4.65 -81.29 -96.89
C LEU A 724 6.06 -80.87 -96.48
N THR A 725 7.02 -81.08 -97.37
CA THR A 725 8.37 -80.53 -97.28
C THR A 725 8.56 -79.51 -98.40
N PRO A 726 9.68 -78.76 -98.43
CA PRO A 726 10.00 -77.87 -99.54
C PRO A 726 10.11 -78.59 -100.90
N GLU A 727 10.36 -79.90 -100.91
CA GLU A 727 10.63 -80.67 -102.13
C GLU A 727 9.45 -81.54 -102.58
N GLU A 728 8.63 -82.05 -101.65
CA GLU A 728 7.57 -83.01 -101.97
C GLU A 728 6.35 -82.94 -101.03
N ILE A 729 5.20 -83.38 -101.56
CA ILE A 729 4.01 -83.70 -100.77
C ILE A 729 3.90 -85.22 -100.68
N LYS A 730 4.06 -85.76 -99.47
CA LYS A 730 3.99 -87.19 -99.19
C LYS A 730 2.69 -87.52 -98.47
N ILE A 731 1.91 -88.44 -99.01
CA ILE A 731 0.65 -88.91 -98.42
C ILE A 731 0.78 -90.40 -98.15
N GLU A 732 0.65 -90.80 -96.88
CA GLU A 732 0.91 -92.17 -96.43
C GLU A 732 -0.30 -92.74 -95.66
N GLY A 733 -0.61 -94.01 -95.92
CA GLY A 733 -1.66 -94.75 -95.20
C GLY A 733 -3.10 -94.39 -95.58
N ILE A 734 -3.33 -93.39 -96.42
CA ILE A 734 -4.66 -92.89 -96.77
C ILE A 734 -5.00 -93.08 -98.26
N LYS A 735 -6.27 -93.41 -98.52
CA LYS A 735 -6.83 -93.44 -99.87
C LYS A 735 -7.19 -92.01 -100.30
N VAL A 736 -6.45 -91.46 -101.25
CA VAL A 736 -6.72 -90.11 -101.79
C VAL A 736 -7.88 -90.21 -102.78
N LEU A 737 -9.06 -89.74 -102.38
CA LEU A 737 -10.23 -89.62 -103.23
C LEU A 737 -10.46 -88.15 -103.58
N SER A 738 -10.39 -87.80 -104.86
CA SER A 738 -10.80 -86.48 -105.36
C SER A 738 -12.20 -86.57 -105.97
N THR A 739 -13.14 -85.77 -105.47
CA THR A 739 -14.55 -85.77 -105.90
C THR A 739 -15.01 -84.42 -106.42
N SER A 740 -14.12 -83.63 -107.04
CA SER A 740 -14.49 -82.34 -107.63
C SER A 740 -15.03 -82.49 -109.07
N VAL A 741 -15.98 -81.64 -109.45
CA VAL A 741 -16.54 -81.56 -110.82
C VAL A 741 -15.60 -80.78 -111.78
N GLY A 742 -14.44 -80.33 -111.29
CA GLY A 742 -13.45 -79.53 -112.02
C GLY A 742 -12.15 -80.28 -112.31
N ARG A 743 -11.37 -79.79 -113.28
CA ARG A 743 -10.04 -80.33 -113.64
C ARG A 743 -9.11 -80.30 -112.43
N ASN A 744 -8.71 -81.48 -111.95
CA ASN A 744 -7.58 -81.62 -111.05
C ASN A 744 -6.29 -81.57 -111.88
N ILE A 745 -5.52 -80.51 -111.71
CA ILE A 745 -4.22 -80.33 -112.36
C ILE A 745 -3.16 -80.51 -111.29
N VAL A 746 -2.38 -81.57 -111.42
CA VAL A 746 -1.13 -81.77 -110.68
C VAL A 746 -0.01 -81.37 -111.64
N ALA A 747 0.68 -80.27 -111.37
CA ALA A 747 1.76 -79.77 -112.21
C ALA A 747 3.06 -79.75 -111.41
N GLY A 748 4.01 -80.61 -111.80
CA GLY A 748 5.31 -80.80 -111.15
C GLY A 748 6.14 -81.85 -111.91
N GLY A 749 7.47 -81.76 -111.87
CA GLY A 749 8.39 -82.48 -112.77
C GLY A 749 8.43 -84.01 -112.63
N LEU A 750 8.01 -84.56 -111.48
CA LEU A 750 7.87 -86.00 -111.28
C LEU A 750 6.78 -86.26 -110.24
N VAL A 751 5.73 -87.00 -110.61
CA VAL A 751 4.72 -87.49 -109.68
C VAL A 751 4.85 -89.01 -109.65
N MET A 752 5.41 -89.57 -108.57
CA MET A 752 5.39 -91.02 -108.36
C MET A 752 4.12 -91.39 -107.60
N ILE A 753 3.19 -92.01 -108.32
CA ILE A 753 2.03 -92.69 -107.74
C ILE A 753 2.45 -94.16 -107.63
N ASN A 754 2.62 -94.65 -106.42
CA ASN A 754 2.82 -96.09 -106.16
C ASN A 754 1.48 -96.74 -105.83
#